data_AF-J6JDV8-F1
#
_entry.id   AF-J6JDV8-F1
#
_cell.length_a   1.000
_cell.length_b   1.000
_cell.length_c   1.000
_cell.angle_alpha   90.00
_cell.angle_beta   90.00
_cell.angle_gamma   90.00
#
_symmetry.space_group_name_H-M   'P 1'
#
loop_
_entity.id
_entity.type
_entity.pdbx_description
1 polymer ?
#
loop_
_entity_poly.entity_id
_entity_poly.type
_entity_poly.pdbx_seq_one_letter_code
_entity_poly.pdbx_strand_id
1 'polypeptide(L)'
;MSGRQTFDPGVVRIVVGLAGRRIVSVRVAAERPRGLGAVVAGRPPQAVPPLVRRLFALCGESQSVAAAHALRMAGADIAPADPLVDAVRLAAERLAEHLRGLVIGWGAAVPLEAEALAAVRTALAGNAAAPADILRALRRLGIGAGGPVPVNSWAERLLAQAEADAPGLDAPPDPLSAADDAAVLAALFAEGEVFSAAPRLTGRRPQTGPAARAAQADFSVKNPATAAGRLFARFTEIAEAAALLAHPRDPGWVTAGRLADGVGYAAVESPRGRLYHLVTLDRSGQVARHLVLAPTEWNFADGGPFAAALEGLAIGEGDAKTVVGRLASLFDPCVGTDVTIAEQPRGREEIRLRGVVQGVGMRPFVFGLAEKFGLAGSVRNDAEGVLIDAEGFLLDAFADALLSKAPPLARIDALERTPLPLAGAKAFVIEDSVSGSAATRIAPDAATCEACLDELFDPDSRFHLYPFVNCTHCGPRYTITRRIPYDRPNTAMAGFAMCPACAAAYRNPRDRRFHAEPIACPVCGPRLGHPVEEIAAALREGKTVALKGIGGFHLMCDATNETAVSELRRRKAREAKPFAVMVANAASLDLFASAADAHRDLITTPARPIVLMPLRDKAPPGVPALAPSVTPNLSRVGMVLPYAPVHHLLFHALLGAPQDTAWREAPQSVALLATSANPGGEPLVVDDADAARRLSGIADLIVTHDRPIVVRADDSVMTVVDGAPAFLRRARGFVPDPVDLGTDGPCVLAVGAHLKTTVTVTRGREAFVSQHIGDLDTAETVRFYRETVAHLLAVLDVRPETVVCDLHPDYRSTRFAEETGLPLLRVQHHAAHIAAIAAEHGVMGPLLGVALDGHGIGEIAGKAGGNWGGELMRLDGFSWQRLGHLAPLALPGGDRAAREPWRMALAALAAVDRLDEAAARFPSISIAKALAARVSDAPVTTSLGRLFDAAAGLLGVRTHQDYEGQAAMELEALVETPRVLKDGFVITNGVLDVSPLLAALADQQDRRTGAEMFHGTLIDGITTWIAAAAKLDGSRAVALGGGCLMNKILAEGLADALRTRGLTPLLARKLPPNDGGLSLGQAAMARAME
;
A
#
# COMPACT_ATOMS: atom_id res chain seq x y z
N MET A 1 -50.18 -5.07 -8.54
CA MET A 1 -50.32 -5.97 -7.37
C MET A 1 -49.19 -5.68 -6.40
N SER A 2 -49.55 -5.31 -5.18
CA SER A 2 -48.67 -4.95 -4.07
C SER A 2 -47.82 -6.16 -3.62
N GLY A 3 -46.51 -6.13 -3.88
CA GLY A 3 -45.56 -6.97 -3.16
C GLY A 3 -45.43 -6.42 -1.74
N ARG A 4 -46.24 -6.91 -0.79
CA ARG A 4 -45.99 -6.67 0.64
C ARG A 4 -44.61 -7.27 0.94
N GLN A 5 -43.60 -6.43 1.18
CA GLN A 5 -42.37 -6.87 1.83
C GLN A 5 -42.78 -7.47 3.18
N THR A 6 -42.70 -8.78 3.29
CA THR A 6 -42.86 -9.49 4.57
C THR A 6 -41.64 -9.19 5.42
N PHE A 7 -41.87 -8.67 6.63
CA PHE A 7 -40.84 -8.51 7.64
C PHE A 7 -40.24 -9.89 7.95
N ASP A 8 -38.99 -10.13 7.54
CA ASP A 8 -38.24 -11.32 7.90
C ASP A 8 -37.67 -11.12 9.31
N PRO A 9 -38.02 -11.96 10.30
CA PRO A 9 -37.54 -11.82 11.67
C PRO A 9 -36.02 -12.06 11.84
N GLY A 10 -35.31 -12.47 10.79
CA GLY A 10 -33.85 -12.67 10.82
C GLY A 10 -33.41 -13.97 11.50
N VAL A 11 -32.15 -14.37 11.27
CA VAL A 11 -31.54 -15.59 11.82
C VAL A 11 -30.03 -15.39 12.01
N VAL A 12 -29.48 -15.90 13.11
CA VAL A 12 -28.02 -16.05 13.26
C VAL A 12 -27.63 -17.41 12.68
N ARG A 13 -26.92 -17.41 11.56
CA ARG A 13 -26.36 -18.62 10.97
C ARG A 13 -24.98 -18.86 11.57
N ILE A 14 -24.79 -20.03 12.16
CA ILE A 14 -23.56 -20.45 12.81
C ILE A 14 -23.06 -21.70 12.08
N VAL A 15 -21.87 -21.60 11.50
CA VAL A 15 -21.19 -22.75 10.88
C VAL A 15 -19.98 -23.10 11.74
N VAL A 16 -19.98 -24.30 12.31
CA VAL A 16 -18.89 -24.79 13.15
C VAL A 16 -18.16 -25.91 12.43
N GLY A 17 -16.85 -25.73 12.22
CA GLY A 17 -15.95 -26.78 11.79
C GLY A 17 -15.47 -27.61 12.97
N LEU A 18 -15.65 -28.93 12.91
CA LEU A 18 -15.19 -29.86 13.95
C LEU A 18 -14.05 -30.74 13.46
N ALA A 19 -13.06 -30.92 14.34
CA ALA A 19 -12.06 -31.99 14.30
C ALA A 19 -12.29 -32.92 15.51
N GLY A 20 -13.02 -34.01 15.30
CA GLY A 20 -13.55 -34.82 16.40
C GLY A 20 -14.50 -34.00 17.27
N ARG A 21 -14.18 -33.83 18.57
CA ARG A 21 -14.95 -32.97 19.50
C ARG A 21 -14.38 -31.57 19.67
N ARG A 22 -13.33 -31.18 18.95
CA ARG A 22 -12.74 -29.84 19.05
C ARG A 22 -13.24 -28.94 17.92
N ILE A 23 -13.67 -27.74 18.30
CA ILE A 23 -14.03 -26.69 17.35
C ILE A 23 -12.73 -26.12 16.75
N VAL A 24 -12.60 -26.23 15.44
CA VAL A 24 -11.43 -25.72 14.70
C VAL A 24 -11.75 -24.45 13.91
N SER A 25 -13.02 -24.21 13.58
CA SER A 25 -13.46 -22.93 12.99
C SER A 25 -14.88 -22.58 13.40
N VAL A 26 -15.18 -21.29 13.52
CA VAL A 26 -16.52 -20.76 13.76
C VAL A 26 -16.78 -19.60 12.81
N ARG A 27 -17.81 -19.71 11.96
CA ARG A 27 -18.28 -18.61 11.12
C ARG A 27 -19.69 -18.23 11.54
N VAL A 28 -19.93 -16.94 11.66
CA VAL A 28 -21.20 -16.38 12.13
C VAL A 28 -21.70 -15.35 11.14
N ALA A 29 -22.96 -15.46 10.75
CA ALA A 29 -23.64 -14.44 9.97
C ALA A 29 -24.97 -14.12 10.64
N ALA A 30 -25.10 -12.92 11.18
CA ALA A 30 -26.37 -12.42 11.71
C ALA A 30 -27.18 -11.76 10.59
N GLU A 31 -28.22 -12.45 10.12
CA GLU A 31 -29.21 -11.88 9.20
C GLU A 31 -30.23 -11.09 10.02
N ARG A 32 -30.21 -9.75 9.88
CA ARG A 32 -31.12 -8.83 10.57
C ARG A 32 -32.54 -8.84 9.95
N PRO A 33 -33.58 -8.47 10.72
CA PRO A 33 -34.79 -7.91 10.13
C PRO A 33 -34.47 -6.61 9.39
N ARG A 34 -34.34 -6.66 8.07
CA ARG A 34 -34.11 -5.46 7.25
C ARG A 34 -35.41 -4.70 7.03
N GLY A 35 -35.30 -3.37 6.96
CA GLY A 35 -36.40 -2.51 6.53
C GLY A 35 -37.19 -1.83 7.64
N LEU A 36 -36.82 -1.91 8.93
CA LEU A 36 -37.51 -1.13 9.97
C LEU A 36 -37.49 0.37 9.65
N GLY A 37 -36.31 0.91 9.31
CA GLY A 37 -36.14 2.31 8.91
C GLY A 37 -37.06 2.68 7.75
N ALA A 38 -37.20 1.81 6.74
CA ALA A 38 -38.12 2.00 5.62
C ALA A 38 -39.59 1.84 6.00
N VAL A 39 -39.92 0.97 6.96
CA VAL A 39 -41.29 0.73 7.46
C VAL A 39 -41.81 1.90 8.28
N VAL A 40 -40.93 2.59 9.01
CA VAL A 40 -41.28 3.73 9.87
C VAL A 40 -41.03 5.10 9.21
N ALA A 41 -40.27 5.14 8.11
CA ALA A 41 -40.04 6.37 7.34
C ALA A 41 -41.37 7.00 6.88
N GLY A 42 -41.49 8.32 7.03
CA GLY A 42 -42.69 9.08 6.69
C GLY A 42 -43.91 8.82 7.58
N ARG A 43 -43.75 8.09 8.70
CA ARG A 43 -44.82 7.92 9.70
C ARG A 43 -44.78 9.04 10.74
N PRO A 44 -45.95 9.38 11.33
CA PRO A 44 -45.98 10.27 12.49
C PRO A 44 -45.25 9.62 13.68
N PRO A 45 -44.41 10.36 14.42
CA PRO A 45 -43.66 9.85 15.56
C PRO A 45 -44.47 9.03 16.58
N GLN A 46 -45.72 9.42 16.86
CA GLN A 46 -46.58 8.75 17.84
C GLN A 46 -46.96 7.32 17.45
N ALA A 47 -46.96 7.01 16.14
CA ALA A 47 -47.28 5.68 15.65
C ALA A 47 -46.09 4.71 15.70
N VAL A 48 -44.87 5.20 15.94
CA VAL A 48 -43.64 4.40 15.82
C VAL A 48 -43.41 3.48 17.02
N PRO A 49 -43.44 3.93 18.29
CA PRO A 49 -43.25 3.05 19.45
C PRO A 49 -44.19 1.83 19.51
N PRO A 50 -45.52 1.95 19.28
CA PRO A 50 -46.41 0.78 19.30
C PRO A 50 -46.25 -0.12 18.07
N LEU A 51 -45.81 0.42 16.94
CA LEU A 51 -45.50 -0.36 15.74
C LEU A 51 -44.23 -1.20 15.94
N VAL A 52 -43.15 -0.55 16.40
CA VAL A 52 -41.88 -1.20 16.76
C VAL A 52 -42.10 -2.34 17.75
N ARG A 53 -42.90 -2.10 18.81
CA ARG A 53 -43.30 -3.14 19.78
C ARG A 53 -43.90 -4.39 19.15
N ARG A 54 -44.69 -4.24 18.07
CA ARG A 54 -45.38 -5.35 17.39
C ARG A 54 -44.50 -6.05 16.35
N LEU A 55 -43.54 -5.32 15.76
CA LEU A 55 -42.64 -5.86 14.74
C LEU A 55 -41.58 -6.77 15.36
N PHE A 56 -41.06 -6.41 16.53
CA PHE A 56 -40.08 -7.22 17.23
C PHE A 56 -40.76 -8.24 18.14
N ALA A 57 -40.71 -9.52 17.72
CA ALA A 57 -41.26 -10.62 18.49
C ALA A 57 -40.56 -10.81 19.84
N LEU A 58 -39.31 -10.38 19.97
CA LEU A 58 -38.49 -10.42 21.19
C LEU A 58 -38.06 -9.01 21.59
N CYS A 59 -38.06 -8.72 22.89
CA CYS A 59 -37.65 -7.42 23.42
C CYS A 59 -38.48 -6.23 22.87
N GLY A 60 -39.76 -6.48 22.53
CA GLY A 60 -40.66 -5.48 21.95
C GLY A 60 -40.92 -4.26 22.86
N GLU A 61 -40.96 -4.42 24.18
CA GLU A 61 -41.02 -3.30 25.14
C GLU A 61 -39.72 -2.48 25.10
N SER A 62 -38.56 -3.14 25.18
CA SER A 62 -37.25 -2.46 25.11
C SER A 62 -37.10 -1.64 23.84
N GLN A 63 -37.50 -2.22 22.71
CA GLN A 63 -37.52 -1.57 21.39
C GLN A 63 -38.50 -0.39 21.37
N SER A 64 -39.68 -0.54 21.98
CA SER A 64 -40.69 0.53 22.09
C SER A 64 -40.22 1.70 22.95
N VAL A 65 -39.64 1.40 24.13
CA VAL A 65 -39.08 2.37 25.07
C VAL A 65 -37.92 3.11 24.40
N ALA A 66 -36.97 2.41 23.78
CA ALA A 66 -35.86 3.02 23.06
C ALA A 66 -36.34 3.95 21.93
N ALA A 67 -37.31 3.50 21.12
CA ALA A 67 -37.89 4.34 20.07
C ALA A 67 -38.58 5.59 20.62
N ALA A 68 -39.38 5.46 21.69
CA ALA A 68 -40.09 6.58 22.30
C ALA A 68 -39.13 7.65 22.87
N HIS A 69 -38.08 7.22 23.56
CA HIS A 69 -37.05 8.12 24.10
C HIS A 69 -36.23 8.79 22.99
N ALA A 70 -35.79 8.05 21.98
CA ALA A 70 -35.04 8.61 20.84
C ALA A 70 -35.86 9.65 20.06
N LEU A 71 -37.14 9.36 19.78
CA LEU A 71 -38.06 10.29 19.11
C LEU A 71 -38.27 11.56 19.93
N ARG A 72 -38.47 11.43 21.24
CA ARG A 72 -38.62 12.59 22.15
C ARG A 72 -37.37 13.46 22.12
N MET A 73 -36.19 12.86 22.18
CA MET A 73 -34.92 13.59 22.14
C MET A 73 -34.66 14.26 20.77
N ALA A 74 -35.18 13.68 19.69
CA ALA A 74 -35.16 14.29 18.36
C ALA A 74 -36.10 15.51 18.25
N GLY A 75 -37.00 15.72 19.21
CA GLY A 75 -37.94 16.84 19.26
C GLY A 75 -39.37 16.49 18.83
N ALA A 76 -39.73 15.21 18.74
CA ALA A 76 -41.11 14.80 18.48
C ALA A 76 -42.01 14.95 19.71
N ASP A 77 -43.29 15.24 19.47
CA ASP A 77 -44.34 15.29 20.51
C ASP A 77 -44.75 13.87 20.93
N ILE A 78 -43.96 13.30 21.83
CA ILE A 78 -44.18 12.00 22.48
C ILE A 78 -44.41 12.26 23.97
N ALA A 79 -45.46 11.63 24.54
CA ALA A 79 -45.79 11.75 25.95
C ALA A 79 -44.56 11.59 26.86
N PRO A 80 -44.43 12.38 27.95
CA PRO A 80 -43.31 12.27 28.88
C PRO A 80 -43.14 10.84 29.38
N ALA A 81 -41.90 10.37 29.46
CA ALA A 81 -41.61 9.08 30.06
C ALA A 81 -41.68 9.21 31.59
N ASP A 82 -42.31 8.24 32.23
CA ASP A 82 -42.18 8.01 33.66
C ASP A 82 -41.11 6.91 33.85
N PRO A 83 -39.93 7.24 34.42
CA PRO A 83 -38.86 6.28 34.62
C PRO A 83 -39.29 5.04 35.42
N LEU A 84 -40.26 5.20 36.34
CA LEU A 84 -40.78 4.09 37.14
C LEU A 84 -41.64 3.14 36.29
N VAL A 85 -42.45 3.69 35.38
CA VAL A 85 -43.27 2.89 34.45
C VAL A 85 -42.38 2.17 33.45
N ASP A 86 -41.36 2.82 32.91
CA ASP A 86 -40.39 2.19 32.01
C ASP A 86 -39.60 1.10 32.74
N ALA A 87 -39.14 1.34 33.98
CA ALA A 87 -38.46 0.34 34.80
C ALA A 87 -39.32 -0.91 35.03
N VAL A 88 -40.60 -0.75 35.35
CA VAL A 88 -41.54 -1.86 35.54
C VAL A 88 -41.76 -2.64 34.22
N ARG A 89 -41.93 -1.95 33.09
CA ARG A 89 -42.11 -2.59 31.77
C ARG A 89 -40.87 -3.37 31.34
N LEU A 90 -39.69 -2.76 31.48
CA LEU A 90 -38.42 -3.39 31.12
C LEU A 90 -38.10 -4.58 32.04
N ALA A 91 -38.43 -4.50 33.33
CA ALA A 91 -38.22 -5.62 34.26
C ALA A 91 -39.17 -6.79 33.99
N ALA A 92 -40.43 -6.51 33.67
CA ALA A 92 -41.38 -7.52 33.25
C ALA A 92 -40.91 -8.24 31.96
N GLU A 93 -40.46 -7.49 30.96
CA GLU A 93 -39.93 -8.05 29.73
C GLU A 93 -38.63 -8.85 29.96
N ARG A 94 -37.71 -8.33 30.76
CA ARG A 94 -36.45 -9.02 31.11
C ARG A 94 -36.70 -10.35 31.76
N LEU A 95 -37.60 -10.38 32.72
CA LEU A 95 -38.01 -11.62 33.35
C LEU A 95 -38.61 -12.61 32.35
N ALA A 96 -39.55 -12.15 31.52
CA ALA A 96 -40.24 -13.00 30.55
C ALA A 96 -39.27 -13.57 29.49
N GLU A 97 -38.37 -12.75 28.94
CA GLU A 97 -37.41 -13.17 27.91
C GLU A 97 -36.34 -14.11 28.45
N HIS A 98 -35.84 -13.92 29.67
CA HIS A 98 -34.88 -14.85 30.26
C HIS A 98 -35.51 -16.22 30.53
N LEU A 99 -36.73 -16.26 31.06
CA LEU A 99 -37.46 -17.51 31.27
C LEU A 99 -37.74 -18.21 29.93
N ARG A 100 -38.15 -17.46 28.90
CA ARG A 100 -38.34 -17.98 27.54
C ARG A 100 -37.04 -18.56 26.98
N GLY A 101 -35.91 -17.87 27.16
CA GLY A 101 -34.59 -18.31 26.73
C GLY A 101 -34.12 -19.58 27.43
N LEU A 102 -34.41 -19.74 28.72
CA LEU A 102 -34.13 -20.99 29.45
C LEU A 102 -34.94 -22.17 28.88
N VAL A 103 -36.23 -21.98 28.60
CA VAL A 103 -37.09 -23.04 28.06
C VAL A 103 -36.68 -23.43 26.63
N ILE A 104 -36.44 -22.45 25.76
CA ILE A 104 -36.10 -22.72 24.35
C ILE A 104 -34.68 -23.30 24.21
N GLY A 105 -33.71 -22.75 24.96
CA GLY A 105 -32.33 -23.21 24.89
C GLY A 105 -32.11 -24.55 25.59
N TRP A 106 -32.81 -24.82 26.71
CA TRP A 106 -32.43 -25.89 27.64
C TRP A 106 -33.53 -26.95 27.90
N GLY A 107 -34.74 -26.76 27.35
CA GLY A 107 -35.76 -27.82 27.20
C GLY A 107 -36.15 -28.55 28.49
N ALA A 108 -36.15 -29.90 28.44
CA ALA A 108 -36.69 -30.82 29.45
C ALA A 108 -36.02 -30.74 30.85
N ALA A 109 -34.93 -29.99 30.97
CA ALA A 109 -34.27 -29.75 32.25
C ALA A 109 -34.99 -28.69 33.11
N VAL A 110 -35.92 -27.92 32.54
CA VAL A 110 -36.79 -26.97 33.26
C VAL A 110 -38.10 -27.68 33.66
N PRO A 111 -38.52 -27.70 34.94
CA PRO A 111 -39.75 -28.33 35.38
C PRO A 111 -40.95 -27.49 34.92
N LEU A 112 -41.54 -27.88 33.80
CA LEU A 112 -42.69 -27.19 33.20
C LEU A 112 -44.00 -27.77 33.76
N GLU A 113 -44.41 -27.32 34.95
CA GLU A 113 -45.79 -27.51 35.39
C GLU A 113 -46.74 -26.61 34.57
N ALA A 114 -47.94 -27.10 34.24
CA ALA A 114 -48.90 -26.39 33.38
C ALA A 114 -49.28 -24.99 33.89
N GLU A 115 -49.31 -24.80 35.21
CA GLU A 115 -49.60 -23.50 35.86
C GLU A 115 -48.43 -22.51 35.78
N ALA A 116 -47.18 -22.98 35.88
CA ALA A 116 -46.00 -22.16 35.69
C ALA A 116 -45.85 -21.73 34.22
N LEU A 117 -46.16 -22.63 33.28
CA LEU A 117 -46.22 -22.32 31.85
C LEU A 117 -47.33 -21.30 31.53
N ALA A 118 -48.49 -21.38 32.20
CA ALA A 118 -49.57 -20.40 32.05
C ALA A 118 -49.18 -19.02 32.57
N ALA A 119 -48.45 -18.94 33.68
CA ALA A 119 -47.96 -17.67 34.21
C ALA A 119 -46.84 -17.05 33.37
N VAL A 120 -45.90 -17.87 32.87
CA VAL A 120 -44.89 -17.45 31.89
C VAL A 120 -45.55 -16.98 30.60
N ARG A 121 -46.55 -17.71 30.08
CA ARG A 121 -47.36 -17.29 28.90
C ARG A 121 -48.13 -16.00 29.14
N THR A 122 -48.65 -15.78 30.34
CA THR A 122 -49.38 -14.55 30.71
C THR A 122 -48.43 -13.36 30.79
N ALA A 123 -47.24 -13.54 31.37
CA ALA A 123 -46.18 -12.53 31.37
C ALA A 123 -45.66 -12.24 29.94
N LEU A 124 -45.58 -13.26 29.08
CA LEU A 124 -45.19 -13.15 27.67
C LEU A 124 -46.27 -12.53 26.77
N ALA A 125 -47.55 -12.52 27.18
CA ALA A 125 -48.67 -12.00 26.37
C ALA A 125 -48.83 -10.47 26.42
N GLY A 126 -47.96 -9.75 27.15
CA GLY A 126 -47.93 -8.28 27.15
C GLY A 126 -49.15 -7.59 27.77
N ASN A 127 -50.08 -8.34 28.38
CA ASN A 127 -51.07 -7.81 29.31
C ASN A 127 -50.39 -7.64 30.65
N ALA A 128 -50.50 -6.46 31.25
CA ALA A 128 -49.99 -6.18 32.59
C ALA A 128 -50.69 -7.08 33.62
N ALA A 129 -50.20 -8.32 33.79
CA ALA A 129 -50.49 -9.10 34.97
C ALA A 129 -49.93 -8.30 36.16
N ALA A 130 -50.71 -8.21 37.25
CA ALA A 130 -50.23 -7.51 38.44
C ALA A 130 -48.88 -8.12 38.86
N PRO A 131 -47.87 -7.31 39.23
CA PRO A 131 -46.56 -7.80 39.69
C PRO A 131 -46.64 -8.95 40.71
N ALA A 132 -47.72 -8.98 41.51
CA ALA A 132 -48.04 -10.05 42.45
C ALA A 132 -48.21 -11.45 41.83
N ASP A 133 -48.80 -11.58 40.63
CA ASP A 133 -49.05 -12.86 39.97
C ASP A 133 -47.76 -13.44 39.36
N ILE A 134 -46.92 -12.57 38.81
CA ILE A 134 -45.59 -12.91 38.30
C ILE A 134 -44.70 -13.41 39.46
N LEU A 135 -44.68 -12.69 40.58
CA LEU A 135 -43.95 -13.10 41.79
C LEU A 135 -44.48 -14.39 42.42
N ARG A 136 -45.78 -14.68 42.29
CA ARG A 136 -46.38 -15.97 42.71
C ARG A 136 -45.89 -17.11 41.83
N ALA A 137 -45.78 -16.89 40.52
CA ALA A 137 -45.32 -17.89 39.57
C ALA A 137 -43.82 -18.23 39.72
N LEU A 138 -42.98 -17.22 39.94
CA LEU A 138 -41.54 -17.44 40.20
C LEU A 138 -41.31 -18.30 41.44
N ARG A 139 -42.05 -18.03 42.53
CA ARG A 139 -41.98 -18.84 43.76
C ARG A 139 -42.33 -20.31 43.52
N ARG A 140 -43.27 -20.60 42.61
CA ARG A 140 -43.63 -21.98 42.22
C ARG A 140 -42.56 -22.69 41.40
N LEU A 141 -41.80 -21.94 40.59
CA LEU A 141 -40.60 -22.43 39.89
C LEU A 141 -39.38 -22.60 40.81
N GLY A 142 -39.53 -22.37 42.11
CA GLY A 142 -38.44 -22.36 43.09
C GLY A 142 -37.54 -21.12 43.00
N ILE A 143 -37.93 -20.10 42.25
CA ILE A 143 -37.18 -18.84 42.10
C ILE A 143 -37.72 -17.87 43.17
N GLY A 144 -37.07 -17.82 44.34
CA GLY A 144 -37.48 -17.02 45.50
C GLY A 144 -36.70 -15.71 45.67
N ALA A 145 -37.22 -14.79 46.49
CA ALA A 145 -36.67 -13.44 46.71
C ALA A 145 -35.42 -13.36 47.62
N GLY A 146 -34.60 -14.43 47.69
CA GLY A 146 -33.49 -14.53 48.65
C GLY A 146 -32.17 -15.13 48.11
N GLY A 147 -32.06 -15.36 46.80
CA GLY A 147 -30.83 -15.83 46.16
C GLY A 147 -31.08 -16.37 44.75
N PRO A 148 -30.07 -16.34 43.84
CA PRO A 148 -30.28 -16.61 42.42
C PRO A 148 -30.54 -18.10 42.09
N VAL A 149 -30.08 -19.05 42.92
CA VAL A 149 -30.17 -20.49 42.66
C VAL A 149 -30.41 -21.30 43.96
N PRO A 150 -31.51 -22.04 44.11
CA PRO A 150 -31.73 -22.93 45.25
C PRO A 150 -30.89 -24.22 45.15
N VAL A 151 -30.42 -24.75 46.28
CA VAL A 151 -29.66 -26.01 46.37
C VAL A 151 -30.55 -27.21 46.01
N ASN A 152 -30.02 -28.17 45.23
CA ASN A 152 -30.70 -29.34 44.66
C ASN A 152 -31.85 -29.00 43.69
N SER A 153 -31.83 -27.81 43.08
CA SER A 153 -32.86 -27.36 42.14
C SER A 153 -32.58 -27.77 40.68
N TRP A 154 -33.57 -27.56 39.81
CA TRP A 154 -33.38 -27.69 38.36
C TRP A 154 -32.38 -26.69 37.79
N ALA A 155 -32.28 -25.50 38.39
CA ALA A 155 -31.30 -24.49 38.01
C ALA A 155 -29.86 -24.95 38.28
N GLU A 156 -29.61 -25.66 39.38
CA GLU A 156 -28.29 -26.25 39.66
C GLU A 156 -27.91 -27.33 38.63
N ARG A 157 -28.87 -28.17 38.21
CA ARG A 157 -28.65 -29.16 37.14
C ARG A 157 -28.33 -28.50 35.79
N LEU A 158 -28.98 -27.39 35.46
CA LEU A 158 -28.68 -26.64 34.26
C LEU A 158 -27.28 -26.03 34.27
N LEU A 159 -26.84 -25.50 35.42
CA LEU A 159 -25.47 -25.01 35.58
C LEU A 159 -24.45 -26.14 35.39
N ALA A 160 -24.70 -27.32 35.95
CA ALA A 160 -23.85 -28.48 35.75
C ALA A 160 -23.84 -28.95 34.28
N GLN A 161 -24.99 -28.94 33.60
CA GLN A 161 -25.08 -29.28 32.18
C GLN A 161 -24.35 -28.25 31.30
N ALA A 162 -24.46 -26.96 31.60
CA ALA A 162 -23.75 -25.91 30.86
C ALA A 162 -22.23 -26.10 30.96
N GLU A 163 -21.74 -26.42 32.15
CA GLU A 163 -20.33 -26.73 32.36
C GLU A 163 -19.93 -28.03 31.63
N ALA A 164 -20.78 -29.05 31.67
CA ALA A 164 -20.52 -30.30 30.96
C ALA A 164 -20.46 -30.14 29.44
N ASP A 165 -21.29 -29.25 28.87
CA ASP A 165 -21.33 -28.95 27.43
C ASP A 165 -20.07 -28.23 26.91
N ALA A 166 -19.40 -27.47 27.79
CA ALA A 166 -18.21 -26.71 27.47
C ALA A 166 -17.24 -26.65 28.67
N PRO A 167 -16.62 -27.79 29.04
CA PRO A 167 -15.88 -27.94 30.30
C PRO A 167 -14.56 -27.15 30.35
N GLY A 168 -14.17 -26.52 29.24
CA GLY A 168 -12.99 -25.67 29.13
C GLY A 168 -13.30 -24.26 28.62
N LEU A 169 -14.56 -23.83 28.67
CA LEU A 169 -14.90 -22.45 28.31
C LEU A 169 -14.40 -21.52 29.41
N ASP A 170 -13.39 -20.72 29.08
CA ASP A 170 -12.87 -19.64 29.93
C ASP A 170 -12.67 -18.40 29.06
N ALA A 171 -13.78 -17.70 28.79
CA ALA A 171 -13.80 -16.53 27.92
C ALA A 171 -14.36 -15.33 28.71
N PRO A 172 -13.51 -14.54 29.40
CA PRO A 172 -14.01 -13.40 30.18
C PRO A 172 -14.69 -12.38 29.25
N PRO A 173 -15.93 -11.94 29.56
CA PRO A 173 -16.62 -10.93 28.76
C PRO A 173 -15.88 -9.58 28.82
N ASP A 174 -15.59 -8.97 27.66
CA ASP A 174 -15.21 -7.55 27.56
C ASP A 174 -16.51 -6.72 27.52
N PRO A 175 -16.91 -6.03 28.59
CA PRO A 175 -18.31 -5.68 28.72
C PRO A 175 -18.62 -4.32 28.07
N LEU A 176 -19.62 -4.28 27.17
CA LEU A 176 -20.15 -3.06 26.57
C LEU A 176 -21.00 -2.31 27.60
N SER A 177 -20.66 -1.05 27.86
CA SER A 177 -21.18 -0.25 28.98
C SER A 177 -21.73 1.10 28.53
N ALA A 178 -22.34 1.84 29.46
CA ALA A 178 -22.70 3.24 29.25
C ALA A 178 -21.50 4.16 28.95
N ALA A 179 -20.28 3.79 29.37
CA ALA A 179 -19.08 4.55 29.04
C ALA A 179 -18.74 4.49 27.54
N ASP A 180 -19.23 3.48 26.83
CA ASP A 180 -18.99 3.27 25.41
C ASP A 180 -20.01 3.99 24.52
N ASP A 181 -21.14 4.44 25.09
CA ASP A 181 -22.26 5.03 24.36
C ASP A 181 -21.82 6.15 23.40
N ALA A 182 -20.97 7.06 23.86
CA ALA A 182 -20.54 8.20 23.06
C ALA A 182 -19.79 7.76 21.79
N ALA A 183 -18.89 6.78 21.92
CA ALA A 183 -18.13 6.24 20.78
C ALA A 183 -19.04 5.45 19.84
N VAL A 184 -19.92 4.62 20.39
CA VAL A 184 -20.89 3.82 19.62
C VAL A 184 -21.86 4.72 18.85
N LEU A 185 -22.40 5.76 19.47
CA LEU A 185 -23.33 6.70 18.85
C LEU A 185 -22.65 7.57 17.78
N ALA A 186 -21.41 7.99 18.02
CA ALA A 186 -20.63 8.72 17.01
C ALA A 186 -20.41 7.88 15.75
N ALA A 187 -20.00 6.61 15.91
CA ALA A 187 -19.80 5.70 14.79
C ALA A 187 -21.14 5.33 14.11
N LEU A 188 -22.20 5.07 14.89
CA LEU A 188 -23.53 4.77 14.37
C LEU A 188 -24.12 5.95 13.58
N PHE A 189 -23.86 7.19 14.00
CA PHE A 189 -24.28 8.39 13.29
C PHE A 189 -23.53 8.56 11.96
N ALA A 190 -22.19 8.41 11.99
CA ALA A 190 -21.31 8.61 10.84
C ALA A 190 -21.45 7.52 9.76
N GLU A 191 -21.43 6.25 10.17
CA GLU A 191 -21.38 5.09 9.26
C GLU A 191 -22.76 4.46 9.03
N GLY A 192 -23.73 4.74 9.89
CA GLY A 192 -25.12 4.33 9.67
C GLY A 192 -25.35 2.83 9.66
N GLU A 193 -25.98 2.35 8.59
CA GLU A 193 -26.36 0.94 8.45
C GLU A 193 -25.15 0.00 8.41
N VAL A 194 -24.00 0.48 7.90
CA VAL A 194 -22.74 -0.28 7.82
C VAL A 194 -22.25 -0.63 9.23
N PHE A 195 -22.14 0.38 10.10
CA PHE A 195 -21.71 0.15 11.48
C PHE A 195 -22.75 -0.65 12.28
N SER A 196 -24.05 -0.39 12.09
CA SER A 196 -25.08 -1.20 12.74
C SER A 196 -25.09 -2.67 12.29
N ALA A 197 -24.51 -3.00 11.12
CA ALA A 197 -24.40 -4.37 10.62
C ALA A 197 -23.21 -5.12 11.21
N ALA A 198 -22.11 -4.39 11.43
CA ALA A 198 -20.82 -4.91 11.84
C ALA A 198 -20.18 -3.92 12.82
N PRO A 199 -20.72 -3.83 14.05
CA PRO A 199 -20.24 -2.87 15.04
C PRO A 199 -18.84 -3.26 15.50
N ARG A 200 -17.98 -2.25 15.70
CA ARG A 200 -16.57 -2.45 16.06
C ARG A 200 -16.06 -1.32 16.95
N LEU A 201 -15.24 -1.66 17.94
CA LEU A 201 -14.46 -0.71 18.74
C LEU A 201 -12.98 -1.11 18.67
N THR A 202 -12.12 -0.15 18.32
CA THR A 202 -10.70 -0.40 18.07
C THR A 202 -10.03 -1.10 19.26
N GLY A 203 -9.39 -2.25 19.00
CA GLY A 203 -8.66 -3.02 20.01
C GLY A 203 -9.52 -3.77 21.03
N ARG A 204 -10.85 -3.73 20.92
CA ARG A 204 -11.79 -4.38 21.85
C ARG A 204 -12.67 -5.40 21.15
N ARG A 205 -13.25 -6.33 21.91
CA ARG A 205 -14.26 -7.29 21.44
C ARG A 205 -15.48 -7.21 22.35
N PRO A 206 -16.26 -6.11 22.27
CA PRO A 206 -17.31 -5.85 23.25
C PRO A 206 -18.40 -6.93 23.19
N GLN A 207 -18.73 -7.47 24.36
CA GLN A 207 -19.84 -8.35 24.62
C GLN A 207 -20.92 -7.59 25.41
N THR A 208 -22.18 -7.91 25.17
CA THR A 208 -23.30 -7.38 25.95
C THR A 208 -24.23 -8.51 26.43
N GLY A 209 -25.15 -8.20 27.36
CA GLY A 209 -26.06 -9.14 28.01
C GLY A 209 -25.68 -9.48 29.46
N PRO A 210 -26.34 -10.48 30.05
CA PRO A 210 -26.20 -10.79 31.47
C PRO A 210 -24.76 -11.06 31.91
N ALA A 211 -23.99 -11.84 31.14
CA ALA A 211 -22.60 -12.14 31.50
C ALA A 211 -21.71 -10.89 31.50
N ALA A 212 -21.91 -9.98 30.55
CA ALA A 212 -21.15 -8.73 30.47
C ALA A 212 -21.48 -7.81 31.64
N ARG A 213 -22.75 -7.69 32.02
CA ARG A 213 -23.17 -6.90 33.19
C ARG A 213 -22.67 -7.49 34.50
N ALA A 214 -22.71 -8.82 34.63
CA ALA A 214 -22.14 -9.52 35.78
C ALA A 214 -20.62 -9.32 35.92
N ALA A 215 -19.89 -9.18 34.80
CA ALA A 215 -18.46 -8.89 34.82
C ALA A 215 -18.12 -7.45 35.22
N GLN A 216 -19.06 -6.51 35.08
CA GLN A 216 -18.90 -5.10 35.49
C GLN A 216 -19.24 -4.86 36.96
N ALA A 217 -20.13 -5.67 37.51
CA ALA A 217 -20.56 -5.53 38.89
C ALA A 217 -19.68 -6.39 39.81
N ASP A 218 -19.31 -5.84 40.96
CA ASP A 218 -18.41 -6.44 41.95
C ASP A 218 -19.14 -7.55 42.76
N PHE A 219 -19.88 -8.42 42.06
CA PHE A 219 -20.64 -9.49 42.67
C PHE A 219 -19.74 -10.67 43.03
N SER A 220 -20.04 -11.32 44.15
CA SER A 220 -19.43 -12.58 44.61
C SER A 220 -19.81 -13.80 43.74
N VAL A 221 -19.95 -13.62 42.43
CA VAL A 221 -20.55 -14.58 41.49
C VAL A 221 -19.49 -15.52 40.91
N LYS A 222 -19.88 -16.77 40.61
CA LYS A 222 -19.05 -17.71 39.84
C LYS A 222 -18.55 -17.05 38.55
N ASN A 223 -17.27 -17.22 38.22
CA ASN A 223 -16.58 -16.60 37.09
C ASN A 223 -17.44 -16.54 35.80
N PRO A 224 -17.88 -15.34 35.32
CA PRO A 224 -18.73 -15.20 34.13
C PRO A 224 -18.03 -15.58 32.82
N ALA A 225 -16.74 -15.95 32.88
CA ALA A 225 -16.01 -16.52 31.77
C ALA A 225 -16.46 -17.94 31.39
N THR A 226 -17.05 -18.69 32.34
CA THR A 226 -17.44 -20.10 32.11
C THR A 226 -18.88 -20.25 31.62
N ALA A 227 -19.20 -21.43 31.06
CA ALA A 227 -20.55 -21.73 30.60
C ALA A 227 -21.58 -21.68 31.74
N ALA A 228 -21.25 -22.26 32.91
CA ALA A 228 -22.09 -22.14 34.10
C ALA A 228 -22.16 -20.70 34.62
N GLY A 229 -21.05 -19.94 34.62
CA GLY A 229 -21.03 -18.55 35.05
C GLY A 229 -21.97 -17.65 34.24
N ARG A 230 -21.96 -17.80 32.91
CA ARG A 230 -22.85 -17.09 31.98
C ARG A 230 -24.33 -17.38 32.27
N LEU A 231 -24.66 -18.65 32.53
CA LEU A 231 -26.03 -19.04 32.87
C LEU A 231 -26.45 -18.57 34.28
N PHE A 232 -25.52 -18.56 35.24
CA PHE A 232 -25.74 -18.02 36.59
C PHE A 232 -26.03 -16.52 36.56
N ALA A 233 -25.34 -15.75 35.71
CA ALA A 233 -25.62 -14.33 35.50
C ALA A 233 -27.08 -14.11 35.07
N ARG A 234 -27.62 -14.95 34.18
CA ARG A 234 -29.04 -14.90 33.79
C ARG A 234 -29.99 -15.16 34.97
N PHE A 235 -29.70 -16.14 35.83
CA PHE A 235 -30.51 -16.39 37.03
C PHE A 235 -30.48 -15.22 38.01
N THR A 236 -29.33 -14.54 38.10
CA THR A 236 -29.19 -13.32 38.91
C THR A 236 -30.08 -12.20 38.39
N GLU A 237 -30.09 -11.96 37.07
CA GLU A 237 -30.97 -10.94 36.48
C GLU A 237 -32.46 -11.26 36.59
N ILE A 238 -32.85 -12.54 36.55
CA ILE A 238 -34.22 -12.98 36.84
C ILE A 238 -34.62 -12.55 38.26
N ALA A 239 -33.75 -12.77 39.26
CA ALA A 239 -34.01 -12.40 40.65
C ALA A 239 -34.06 -10.87 40.83
N GLU A 240 -33.16 -10.13 40.18
CA GLU A 240 -33.15 -8.66 40.21
C GLU A 240 -34.40 -8.05 39.56
N ALA A 241 -34.81 -8.55 38.39
CA ALA A 241 -36.02 -8.11 37.72
C ALA A 241 -37.26 -8.38 38.58
N ALA A 242 -37.32 -9.55 39.24
CA ALA A 242 -38.39 -9.86 40.19
C ALA A 242 -38.39 -8.91 41.39
N ALA A 243 -37.22 -8.60 41.96
CA ALA A 243 -37.10 -7.64 43.06
C ALA A 243 -37.56 -6.24 42.64
N LEU A 244 -37.24 -5.81 41.41
CA LEU A 244 -37.66 -4.52 40.87
C LEU A 244 -39.19 -4.44 40.66
N LEU A 245 -39.82 -5.54 40.23
CA LEU A 245 -41.28 -5.61 40.12
C LEU A 245 -41.97 -5.59 41.49
N ALA A 246 -41.35 -6.17 42.52
CA ALA A 246 -41.86 -6.14 43.88
C ALA A 246 -41.72 -4.74 44.52
N HIS A 247 -40.61 -4.06 44.23
CA HIS A 247 -40.28 -2.74 44.77
C HIS A 247 -39.79 -1.84 43.62
N PRO A 248 -40.72 -1.21 42.87
CA PRO A 248 -40.36 -0.35 41.75
C PRO A 248 -39.43 0.78 42.17
N ARG A 249 -38.32 0.91 41.44
CA ARG A 249 -37.35 2.01 41.49
C ARG A 249 -36.79 2.21 40.09
N ASP A 250 -36.16 3.35 39.83
CA ASP A 250 -35.43 3.56 38.59
C ASP A 250 -34.03 2.91 38.67
N PRO A 251 -33.73 1.89 37.85
CA PRO A 251 -32.42 1.24 37.82
C PRO A 251 -31.40 1.93 36.89
N GLY A 252 -31.76 3.02 36.20
CA GLY A 252 -30.90 3.68 35.23
C GLY A 252 -30.70 2.90 33.93
N TRP A 253 -31.67 2.08 33.53
CA TRP A 253 -31.59 1.24 32.33
C TRP A 253 -31.78 1.98 31.00
N VAL A 254 -32.12 3.27 31.03
CA VAL A 254 -32.36 4.07 29.83
C VAL A 254 -31.45 5.30 29.86
N THR A 255 -30.54 5.38 28.88
CA THR A 255 -29.79 6.60 28.56
C THR A 255 -30.38 7.19 27.28
N ALA A 256 -30.72 8.48 27.26
CA ALA A 256 -31.22 9.12 26.05
C ALA A 256 -30.69 10.55 25.94
N GLY A 257 -30.50 11.02 24.72
CA GLY A 257 -29.99 12.37 24.47
C GLY A 257 -30.21 12.85 23.05
N ARG A 258 -29.94 14.13 22.84
CA ARG A 258 -29.93 14.79 21.54
C ARG A 258 -28.50 14.79 20.99
N LEU A 259 -28.33 14.35 19.75
CA LEU A 259 -27.02 14.33 19.07
C LEU A 259 -26.84 15.55 18.16
N ALA A 260 -27.91 16.00 17.52
CA ALA A 260 -27.99 17.21 16.71
C ALA A 260 -29.45 17.69 16.63
N ASP A 261 -29.70 18.84 16.00
CA ASP A 261 -31.07 19.30 15.76
C ASP A 261 -31.85 18.31 14.90
N GLY A 262 -33.01 17.88 15.40
CA GLY A 262 -33.82 16.84 14.76
C GLY A 262 -33.26 15.41 14.90
N VAL A 263 -32.17 15.20 15.65
CA VAL A 263 -31.52 13.89 15.83
C VAL A 263 -31.46 13.51 17.30
N GLY A 264 -32.18 12.47 17.67
CA GLY A 264 -32.23 11.93 19.03
C GLY A 264 -31.80 10.47 19.08
N TYR A 265 -31.29 10.05 20.23
CA TYR A 265 -30.91 8.67 20.48
C TYR A 265 -31.43 8.16 21.83
N ALA A 266 -31.49 6.85 21.96
CA ALA A 266 -31.65 6.15 23.23
C ALA A 266 -30.84 4.85 23.24
N ALA A 267 -30.14 4.59 24.34
CA ALA A 267 -29.52 3.32 24.69
C ALA A 267 -30.31 2.71 25.85
N VAL A 268 -30.85 1.50 25.64
CA VAL A 268 -31.66 0.78 26.62
C VAL A 268 -30.98 -0.52 26.99
N GLU A 269 -30.84 -0.78 28.28
CA GLU A 269 -30.47 -2.08 28.80
C GLU A 269 -31.63 -3.06 28.57
N SER A 270 -31.58 -3.80 27.47
CA SER A 270 -32.56 -4.84 27.16
C SER A 270 -32.18 -6.16 27.85
N PRO A 271 -33.08 -7.15 27.87
CA PRO A 271 -32.78 -8.48 28.42
C PRO A 271 -31.52 -9.10 27.78
N ARG A 272 -31.31 -8.85 26.48
CA ARG A 272 -30.22 -9.45 25.69
C ARG A 272 -28.95 -8.60 25.66
N GLY A 273 -28.99 -7.41 26.24
CA GLY A 273 -27.87 -6.47 26.26
C GLY A 273 -28.27 -5.05 25.87
N ARG A 274 -27.27 -4.21 25.66
CA ARG A 274 -27.41 -2.78 25.38
C ARG A 274 -27.90 -2.55 23.95
N LEU A 275 -29.10 -1.99 23.83
CA LEU A 275 -29.83 -1.74 22.57
C LEU A 275 -29.82 -0.24 22.24
N TYR A 276 -29.43 0.13 21.02
CA TYR A 276 -29.36 1.53 20.60
C TYR A 276 -30.37 1.86 19.50
N HIS A 277 -31.08 2.97 19.68
CA HIS A 277 -31.92 3.59 18.66
C HIS A 277 -31.38 4.99 18.35
N LEU A 278 -31.25 5.31 17.07
CA LEU A 278 -30.93 6.67 16.60
C LEU A 278 -31.98 7.08 15.57
N VAL A 279 -32.64 8.21 15.81
CA VAL A 279 -33.74 8.71 14.99
C VAL A 279 -33.44 10.11 14.50
N THR A 280 -33.71 10.35 13.22
CA THR A 280 -33.68 11.65 12.57
C THR A 280 -35.09 12.02 12.11
N LEU A 281 -35.54 13.22 12.46
CA LEU A 281 -36.77 13.81 11.96
C LEU A 281 -36.48 14.72 10.76
N ASP A 282 -37.39 14.77 9.79
CA ASP A 282 -37.35 15.77 8.73
C ASP A 282 -37.92 17.13 9.19
N ARG A 283 -37.88 18.12 8.29
CA ARG A 283 -38.39 19.48 8.56
C ARG A 283 -39.91 19.53 8.84
N SER A 284 -40.65 18.49 8.48
CA SER A 284 -42.09 18.36 8.76
C SER A 284 -42.38 17.64 10.09
N GLY A 285 -41.35 17.22 10.81
CA GLY A 285 -41.45 16.48 12.08
C GLY A 285 -41.76 14.99 11.90
N GLN A 286 -41.65 14.45 10.68
CA GLN A 286 -41.83 13.02 10.41
C GLN A 286 -40.49 12.27 10.51
N VAL A 287 -40.54 10.95 10.73
CA VAL A 287 -39.32 10.13 10.79
C VAL A 287 -38.67 10.04 9.41
N ALA A 288 -37.49 10.63 9.28
CA ALA A 288 -36.66 10.58 8.07
C ALA A 288 -35.72 9.38 8.07
N ARG A 289 -35.16 9.05 9.25
CA ARG A 289 -34.21 7.95 9.42
C ARG A 289 -34.39 7.33 10.80
N HIS A 290 -34.35 6.01 10.88
CA HIS A 290 -34.38 5.26 12.14
C HIS A 290 -33.41 4.08 12.05
N LEU A 291 -32.30 4.18 12.79
CA LEU A 291 -31.31 3.12 12.93
C LEU A 291 -31.51 2.38 14.25
N VAL A 292 -31.31 1.06 14.20
CA VAL A 292 -31.28 0.18 15.37
C VAL A 292 -29.98 -0.61 15.34
N LEU A 293 -29.25 -0.57 16.44
CA LEU A 293 -28.11 -1.46 16.70
C LEU A 293 -28.51 -2.35 17.87
N ALA A 294 -28.82 -3.61 17.55
CA ALA A 294 -29.27 -4.58 18.53
C ALA A 294 -28.09 -5.31 19.21
N PRO A 295 -28.34 -5.94 20.37
CA PRO A 295 -27.30 -6.65 21.12
C PRO A 295 -26.62 -7.81 20.36
N THR A 296 -27.33 -8.43 19.43
CA THR A 296 -26.83 -9.62 18.70
C THR A 296 -25.71 -9.26 17.73
N GLU A 297 -25.76 -8.07 17.18
CA GLU A 297 -24.76 -7.55 16.25
C GLU A 297 -23.41 -7.37 16.92
N TRP A 298 -23.37 -7.20 18.25
CA TRP A 298 -22.15 -7.24 19.04
C TRP A 298 -21.71 -8.67 19.33
N ASN A 299 -22.58 -9.48 19.94
CA ASN A 299 -22.22 -10.82 20.44
C ASN A 299 -21.89 -11.82 19.30
N PHE A 300 -22.52 -11.65 18.14
CA PHE A 300 -22.45 -12.53 16.98
C PHE A 300 -21.88 -11.81 15.74
N ALA A 301 -21.07 -10.76 15.94
CA ALA A 301 -20.23 -10.22 14.88
C ALA A 301 -19.27 -11.30 14.35
N ASP A 302 -18.85 -11.15 13.09
CA ASP A 302 -17.80 -12.02 12.52
C ASP A 302 -16.49 -11.83 13.31
N GLY A 303 -15.90 -12.93 13.78
CA GLY A 303 -14.77 -12.90 14.73
C GLY A 303 -15.09 -12.27 16.11
N GLY A 304 -16.37 -12.02 16.41
CA GLY A 304 -16.85 -11.40 17.65
C GLY A 304 -16.78 -12.31 18.88
N PRO A 305 -17.33 -11.88 20.03
CA PRO A 305 -17.21 -12.58 21.31
C PRO A 305 -17.63 -14.05 21.28
N PHE A 306 -18.72 -14.39 20.59
CA PHE A 306 -19.18 -15.78 20.47
C PHE A 306 -18.19 -16.65 19.68
N ALA A 307 -17.75 -16.22 18.50
CA ALA A 307 -16.81 -16.99 17.67
C ALA A 307 -15.48 -17.19 18.42
N ALA A 308 -14.95 -16.12 19.01
CA ALA A 308 -13.72 -16.14 19.79
C ALA A 308 -13.78 -17.07 21.00
N ALA A 309 -14.94 -17.17 21.66
CA ALA A 309 -15.12 -18.04 22.82
C ALA A 309 -15.19 -19.54 22.47
N LEU A 310 -15.58 -19.87 21.23
CA LEU A 310 -15.76 -21.24 20.78
C LEU A 310 -14.56 -21.78 20.00
N GLU A 311 -13.74 -20.93 19.38
CA GLU A 311 -12.53 -21.36 18.67
C GLU A 311 -11.56 -22.10 19.61
N GLY A 312 -11.19 -23.33 19.25
CA GLY A 312 -10.31 -24.20 20.04
C GLY A 312 -11.01 -24.96 21.19
N LEU A 313 -12.27 -24.64 21.48
CA LEU A 313 -13.05 -25.28 22.55
C LEU A 313 -13.35 -26.75 22.22
N ALA A 314 -13.20 -27.62 23.23
CA ALA A 314 -13.71 -28.98 23.17
C ALA A 314 -15.18 -29.00 23.64
N ILE A 315 -16.07 -29.55 22.81
CA ILE A 315 -17.49 -29.68 23.16
C ILE A 315 -17.73 -30.95 23.98
N GLY A 316 -18.51 -30.81 25.05
CA GLY A 316 -18.93 -31.88 25.96
C GLY A 316 -19.80 -32.94 25.32
N GLU A 317 -19.95 -34.10 25.96
CA GLU A 317 -20.67 -35.27 25.43
C GLU A 317 -22.12 -34.95 25.00
N GLY A 318 -22.47 -35.31 23.76
CA GLY A 318 -23.76 -34.97 23.15
C GLY A 318 -23.66 -34.66 21.65
N ASP A 319 -24.82 -34.48 21.02
CA ASP A 319 -24.94 -34.03 19.62
C ASP A 319 -24.37 -32.61 19.47
N ALA A 320 -23.42 -32.44 18.55
CA ALA A 320 -22.66 -31.20 18.43
C ALA A 320 -23.54 -30.00 18.03
N LYS A 321 -24.55 -30.21 17.18
CA LYS A 321 -25.48 -29.15 16.78
C LYS A 321 -26.28 -28.66 17.99
N THR A 322 -26.74 -29.57 18.83
CA THR A 322 -27.45 -29.26 20.08
C THR A 322 -26.56 -28.54 21.08
N VAL A 323 -25.33 -29.02 21.31
CA VAL A 323 -24.38 -28.37 22.23
C VAL A 323 -24.05 -26.95 21.77
N VAL A 324 -23.68 -26.76 20.50
CA VAL A 324 -23.40 -25.42 19.95
C VAL A 324 -24.63 -24.51 20.02
N GLY A 325 -25.84 -25.04 19.79
CA GLY A 325 -27.08 -24.28 19.98
C GLY A 325 -27.29 -23.81 21.42
N ARG A 326 -26.99 -24.67 22.42
CA ARG A 326 -27.03 -24.30 23.84
C ARG A 326 -25.97 -23.25 24.18
N LEU A 327 -24.76 -23.38 23.65
CA LEU A 327 -23.69 -22.39 23.83
C LEU A 327 -24.06 -21.04 23.20
N ALA A 328 -24.63 -21.03 21.99
CA ALA A 328 -25.14 -19.80 21.38
C ALA A 328 -26.21 -19.14 22.26
N SER A 329 -27.07 -19.93 22.92
CA SER A 329 -28.07 -19.39 23.85
C SER A 329 -27.46 -18.65 25.04
N LEU A 330 -26.22 -18.95 25.45
CA LEU A 330 -25.50 -18.25 26.53
C LEU A 330 -24.98 -16.86 26.13
N PHE A 331 -25.06 -16.52 24.84
CA PHE A 331 -24.72 -15.21 24.27
C PHE A 331 -25.96 -14.40 23.84
N ASP A 332 -27.15 -14.84 24.28
CA ASP A 332 -28.42 -14.10 24.22
C ASP A 332 -28.85 -13.57 22.83
N PRO A 333 -28.89 -14.39 21.76
CA PRO A 333 -29.25 -13.96 20.41
C PRO A 333 -30.69 -13.44 20.31
N CYS A 334 -30.89 -12.27 19.70
CA CYS A 334 -32.17 -11.57 19.51
C CYS A 334 -33.05 -12.20 18.42
N VAL A 335 -32.55 -13.20 17.71
CA VAL A 335 -33.24 -13.94 16.65
C VAL A 335 -32.92 -15.42 16.79
N GLY A 336 -33.58 -16.28 15.99
CA GLY A 336 -33.29 -17.72 15.99
C GLY A 336 -31.85 -18.01 15.57
N THR A 337 -31.29 -19.12 16.04
CA THR A 337 -29.96 -19.60 15.64
C THR A 337 -30.10 -20.83 14.75
N ASP A 338 -29.51 -20.80 13.56
CA ASP A 338 -29.36 -21.96 12.70
C ASP A 338 -27.91 -22.45 12.75
N VAL A 339 -27.72 -23.64 13.32
CA VAL A 339 -26.40 -24.23 13.54
C VAL A 339 -26.15 -25.32 12.50
N THR A 340 -25.05 -25.18 11.75
CA THR A 340 -24.53 -26.20 10.83
C THR A 340 -23.19 -26.70 11.36
N ILE A 341 -23.06 -28.02 11.48
CA ILE A 341 -21.82 -28.69 11.83
C ILE A 341 -21.19 -29.22 10.55
N ALA A 342 -19.93 -28.85 10.30
CA ALA A 342 -19.13 -29.37 9.20
C ALA A 342 -17.94 -30.15 9.78
N GLU A 343 -17.89 -31.47 9.53
CA GLU A 343 -16.67 -32.22 9.81
C GLU A 343 -15.57 -31.76 8.86
N GLN A 344 -14.45 -31.30 9.42
CA GLN A 344 -13.29 -30.96 8.63
C GLN A 344 -12.49 -32.25 8.39
N PRO A 345 -12.31 -32.67 7.12
CA PRO A 345 -11.46 -33.82 6.86
C PRO A 345 -10.03 -33.47 7.25
N ARG A 346 -9.37 -34.41 7.94
CA ARG A 346 -7.93 -34.32 8.12
C ARG A 346 -7.28 -34.61 6.78
N GLY A 347 -6.52 -33.65 6.25
CA GLY A 347 -5.78 -33.79 5.01
C GLY A 347 -4.28 -33.66 5.24
N ARG A 348 -3.50 -34.05 4.24
CA ARG A 348 -2.10 -33.64 4.09
C ARG A 348 -1.92 -33.11 2.69
N GLU A 349 -1.23 -31.99 2.56
CA GLU A 349 -0.92 -31.38 1.28
C GLU A 349 0.55 -30.98 1.23
N GLU A 350 1.14 -31.14 0.06
CA GLU A 350 2.32 -30.42 -0.33
C GLU A 350 1.90 -29.08 -0.95
N ILE A 351 2.37 -27.97 -0.40
CA ILE A 351 2.13 -26.62 -0.89
C ILE A 351 3.47 -26.02 -1.35
N ARG A 352 3.53 -25.62 -2.60
CA ARG A 352 4.71 -25.05 -3.26
C ARG A 352 4.48 -23.57 -3.52
N LEU A 353 5.37 -22.73 -2.98
CA LEU A 353 5.37 -21.29 -3.23
C LEU A 353 6.54 -20.91 -4.13
N ARG A 354 6.25 -20.17 -5.20
CA ARG A 354 7.25 -19.65 -6.15
C ARG A 354 7.28 -18.12 -6.08
N GLY A 355 8.44 -17.54 -6.37
CA GLY A 355 8.64 -16.08 -6.45
C GLY A 355 9.75 -15.58 -5.53
N VAL A 356 9.61 -14.34 -5.04
CA VAL A 356 10.53 -13.77 -4.03
C VAL A 356 10.08 -14.27 -2.66
N VAL A 357 10.36 -15.54 -2.36
CA VAL A 357 9.90 -16.22 -1.13
C VAL A 357 11.04 -16.70 -0.24
N GLN A 358 12.29 -16.47 -0.64
CA GLN A 358 13.49 -16.84 0.12
C GLN A 358 14.24 -15.59 0.59
N GLY A 359 14.89 -15.65 1.75
CA GLY A 359 15.59 -14.49 2.35
C GLY A 359 14.67 -13.36 2.84
N VAL A 360 13.35 -13.57 2.84
CA VAL A 360 12.31 -12.58 3.18
C VAL A 360 11.50 -12.94 4.44
N GLY A 361 11.96 -13.95 5.20
CA GLY A 361 11.27 -14.42 6.40
C GLY A 361 10.10 -15.37 6.14
N MET A 362 10.00 -16.00 4.96
CA MET A 362 8.88 -16.88 4.64
C MET A 362 8.82 -18.14 5.52
N ARG A 363 9.94 -18.85 5.72
CA ARG A 363 9.99 -20.05 6.58
C ARG A 363 9.48 -19.81 8.02
N PRO A 364 9.96 -18.81 8.79
CA PRO A 364 9.42 -18.54 10.11
C PRO A 364 7.97 -18.09 10.07
N PHE A 365 7.55 -17.35 9.04
CA PHE A 365 6.15 -16.99 8.84
C PHE A 365 5.26 -18.22 8.64
N VAL A 366 5.64 -19.14 7.75
CA VAL A 366 4.94 -20.42 7.52
C VAL A 366 4.88 -21.24 8.80
N PHE A 367 6.00 -21.37 9.52
CA PHE A 367 6.06 -22.08 10.79
C PHE A 367 5.08 -21.50 11.82
N GLY A 368 5.13 -20.19 12.05
CA GLY A 368 4.24 -19.52 13.00
C GLY A 368 2.78 -19.55 12.56
N LEU A 369 2.51 -19.55 11.25
CA LEU A 369 1.17 -19.71 10.70
C LEU A 369 0.67 -21.14 10.90
N ALA A 370 1.50 -22.15 10.62
CA ALA A 370 1.15 -23.55 10.82
C ALA A 370 0.86 -23.86 12.30
N GLU A 371 1.64 -23.32 13.24
CA GLU A 371 1.34 -23.40 14.69
C GLU A 371 -0.03 -22.81 15.02
N LYS A 372 -0.39 -21.64 14.46
CA LYS A 372 -1.70 -21.00 14.67
C LYS A 372 -2.87 -21.84 14.15
N PHE A 373 -2.66 -22.56 13.06
CA PHE A 373 -3.66 -23.46 12.48
C PHE A 373 -3.62 -24.88 13.08
N GLY A 374 -2.69 -25.15 14.02
CA GLY A 374 -2.53 -26.47 14.63
C GLY A 374 -2.10 -27.56 13.65
N LEU A 375 -1.40 -27.18 12.58
CA LEU A 375 -0.91 -28.09 11.54
C LEU A 375 0.40 -28.77 11.99
N ALA A 376 0.63 -29.97 11.48
CA ALA A 376 1.90 -30.69 11.57
C ALA A 376 2.54 -30.80 10.18
N GLY A 377 3.83 -31.11 10.12
CA GLY A 377 4.57 -31.25 8.86
C GLY A 377 5.85 -30.41 8.86
N SER A 378 6.21 -29.83 7.72
CA SER A 378 7.47 -29.08 7.61
C SER A 378 7.44 -27.95 6.59
N VAL A 379 8.40 -27.04 6.72
CA VAL A 379 8.70 -26.03 5.69
C VAL A 379 10.19 -26.04 5.39
N ARG A 380 10.55 -26.01 4.10
CA ARG A 380 11.94 -25.90 3.63
C ARG A 380 12.08 -24.98 2.43
N ASN A 381 13.30 -24.50 2.24
CA ASN A 381 13.71 -23.88 0.98
C ASN A 381 14.42 -24.92 0.11
N ASP A 382 14.14 -24.89 -1.19
CA ASP A 382 14.90 -25.63 -2.22
C ASP A 382 15.14 -24.73 -3.46
N ALA A 383 15.57 -25.31 -4.58
CA ALA A 383 15.89 -24.53 -5.79
C ALA A 383 14.68 -23.86 -6.46
N GLU A 384 13.45 -24.31 -6.16
CA GLU A 384 12.22 -23.87 -6.81
C GLU A 384 11.40 -22.86 -5.99
N GLY A 385 11.73 -22.69 -4.70
CA GLY A 385 11.07 -21.74 -3.81
C GLY A 385 10.93 -22.27 -2.39
N VAL A 386 9.73 -22.15 -1.81
CA VAL A 386 9.41 -22.70 -0.48
C VAL A 386 8.50 -23.90 -0.67
N LEU A 387 8.89 -25.04 -0.10
CA LEU A 387 8.05 -26.23 -0.01
C LEU A 387 7.50 -26.39 1.39
N ILE A 388 6.21 -26.67 1.47
CA ILE A 388 5.48 -26.83 2.73
C ILE A 388 4.80 -28.20 2.68
N ASP A 389 5.08 -29.04 3.65
CA ASP A 389 4.29 -30.23 3.95
C ASP A 389 3.35 -29.86 5.11
N ALA A 390 2.05 -29.84 4.86
CA ALA A 390 1.06 -29.45 5.85
C ALA A 390 0.04 -30.57 6.03
N GLU A 391 0.01 -31.16 7.22
CA GLU A 391 -0.96 -32.16 7.66
C GLU A 391 -1.82 -31.60 8.79
N GLY A 392 -3.14 -31.66 8.63
CA GLY A 392 -4.07 -31.23 9.66
C GLY A 392 -5.45 -30.91 9.12
N PHE A 393 -6.13 -29.98 9.77
CA PHE A 393 -7.44 -29.46 9.37
C PHE A 393 -7.26 -28.05 8.82
N LEU A 394 -8.24 -27.53 8.05
CA LEU A 394 -8.23 -26.14 7.57
C LEU A 394 -7.09 -25.79 6.58
N LEU A 395 -6.64 -26.76 5.76
CA LEU A 395 -5.57 -26.53 4.77
C LEU A 395 -5.91 -25.42 3.76
N ASP A 396 -7.18 -25.29 3.36
CA ASP A 396 -7.64 -24.19 2.50
C ASP A 396 -7.43 -22.83 3.15
N ALA A 397 -7.88 -22.67 4.39
CA ALA A 397 -7.75 -21.41 5.12
C ALA A 397 -6.27 -21.08 5.45
N PHE A 398 -5.44 -22.10 5.62
CA PHE A 398 -4.00 -21.94 5.73
C PHE A 398 -3.38 -21.41 4.42
N ALA A 399 -3.76 -21.98 3.26
CA ALA A 399 -3.31 -21.51 1.95
C ALA A 399 -3.75 -20.06 1.67
N ASP A 400 -4.99 -19.69 1.99
CA ASP A 400 -5.48 -18.31 1.87
C ASP A 400 -4.70 -17.34 2.77
N ALA A 401 -4.34 -17.79 3.98
CA ALA A 401 -3.54 -17.00 4.90
C ALA A 401 -2.08 -16.85 4.45
N LEU A 402 -1.50 -17.85 3.77
CA LEU A 402 -0.17 -17.75 3.17
C LEU A 402 -0.10 -16.62 2.13
N LEU A 403 -1.16 -16.44 1.34
CA LEU A 403 -1.25 -15.37 0.33
C LEU A 403 -1.57 -14.00 0.94
N SER A 404 -2.57 -13.94 1.81
CA SER A 404 -3.09 -12.67 2.34
C SER A 404 -2.23 -12.03 3.43
N LYS A 405 -1.36 -12.81 4.10
CA LYS A 405 -0.55 -12.35 5.24
C LYS A 405 0.94 -12.52 5.01
N ALA A 406 1.38 -12.73 3.77
CA ALA A 406 2.77 -12.94 3.42
C ALA A 406 3.67 -11.83 4.00
N PRO A 407 4.94 -12.14 4.34
CA PRO A 407 5.90 -11.13 4.81
C PRO A 407 5.99 -9.94 3.84
N PRO A 408 6.26 -8.70 4.31
CA PRO A 408 6.19 -7.50 3.47
C PRO A 408 7.13 -7.49 2.25
N LEU A 409 8.24 -8.25 2.32
CA LEU A 409 9.19 -8.38 1.21
C LEU A 409 8.95 -9.63 0.37
N ALA A 410 8.02 -10.49 0.78
CA ALA A 410 7.68 -11.68 0.04
C ALA A 410 6.75 -11.34 -1.12
N ARG A 411 7.07 -11.87 -2.30
CA ARG A 411 6.18 -11.86 -3.45
C ARG A 411 5.95 -13.29 -3.91
N ILE A 412 4.72 -13.76 -3.74
CA ILE A 412 4.30 -15.09 -4.18
C ILE A 412 3.77 -14.94 -5.61
N ASP A 413 4.55 -15.42 -6.58
CA ASP A 413 4.19 -15.39 -8.00
C ASP A 413 3.25 -16.58 -8.33
N ALA A 414 3.39 -17.71 -7.62
CA ALA A 414 2.49 -18.87 -7.74
C ALA A 414 2.41 -19.67 -6.42
N LEU A 415 1.24 -20.27 -6.17
CA LEU A 415 0.97 -21.23 -5.09
C LEU A 415 0.35 -22.48 -5.70
N GLU A 416 1.07 -23.60 -5.64
CA GLU A 416 0.64 -24.91 -6.16
C GLU A 416 0.36 -25.84 -4.99
N ARG A 417 -0.70 -26.65 -5.08
CA ARG A 417 -1.15 -27.56 -4.00
C ARG A 417 -1.32 -28.97 -4.54
N THR A 418 -0.75 -29.94 -3.84
CA THR A 418 -0.82 -31.36 -4.19
C THR A 418 -1.25 -32.17 -2.96
N PRO A 419 -2.42 -32.83 -2.99
CA PRO A 419 -2.83 -33.72 -1.90
C PRO A 419 -1.86 -34.89 -1.71
N LEU A 420 -1.57 -35.25 -0.45
CA LEU A 420 -0.69 -36.35 -0.05
C LEU A 420 -1.39 -37.33 0.91
N PRO A 421 -0.94 -38.59 0.99
CA PRO A 421 -1.36 -39.51 2.05
C PRO A 421 -0.91 -39.04 3.43
N LEU A 422 -1.76 -39.18 4.46
CA LEU A 422 -1.44 -38.82 5.84
C LEU A 422 -0.16 -39.52 6.33
N ALA A 423 0.75 -38.77 6.94
CA ALA A 423 2.01 -39.25 7.51
C ALA A 423 1.95 -39.42 9.05
N GLY A 424 1.00 -38.77 9.72
CA GLY A 424 0.85 -38.84 11.17
C GLY A 424 1.85 -37.97 11.94
N ALA A 425 2.37 -36.91 11.28
CA ALA A 425 3.24 -35.93 11.94
C ALA A 425 2.53 -35.28 13.14
N LYS A 426 3.28 -35.00 14.20
CA LYS A 426 2.75 -34.43 15.46
C LYS A 426 3.14 -32.98 15.71
N ALA A 427 4.12 -32.47 14.96
CA ALA A 427 4.63 -31.13 15.08
C ALA A 427 4.93 -30.57 13.69
N PHE A 428 4.93 -29.25 13.58
CA PHE A 428 5.43 -28.54 12.42
C PHE A 428 6.90 -28.18 12.64
N VAL A 429 7.78 -28.39 11.67
CA VAL A 429 9.22 -28.10 11.79
C VAL A 429 9.76 -27.27 10.63
N ILE A 430 10.79 -26.48 10.89
CA ILE A 430 11.57 -25.85 9.82
C ILE A 430 12.72 -26.80 9.48
N GLU A 431 12.70 -27.35 8.27
CA GLU A 431 13.75 -28.24 7.77
C GLU A 431 14.95 -27.45 7.22
N ASP A 432 16.13 -28.08 7.23
CA ASP A 432 17.32 -27.54 6.59
C ASP A 432 17.08 -27.36 5.08
N SER A 433 17.71 -26.35 4.51
CA SER A 433 17.56 -26.05 3.08
C SER A 433 18.32 -27.07 2.23
N VAL A 434 17.71 -27.57 1.16
CA VAL A 434 18.36 -28.51 0.24
C VAL A 434 19.12 -27.72 -0.83
N SER A 435 20.44 -27.89 -0.87
CA SER A 435 21.31 -27.25 -1.86
C SER A 435 21.21 -27.95 -3.22
N GLY A 436 20.62 -27.28 -4.21
CA GLY A 436 20.76 -27.58 -5.64
C GLY A 436 21.38 -26.39 -6.38
N SER A 437 21.65 -26.51 -7.69
CA SER A 437 22.04 -25.38 -8.55
C SER A 437 20.89 -24.36 -8.58
N ALA A 438 20.93 -23.38 -7.68
CA ALA A 438 19.74 -22.69 -7.23
C ALA A 438 19.35 -21.49 -8.11
N ALA A 439 18.04 -21.35 -8.35
CA ALA A 439 17.41 -20.12 -8.83
C ALA A 439 17.10 -19.16 -7.65
N THR A 440 18.02 -19.01 -6.69
CA THR A 440 17.82 -18.14 -5.52
C THR A 440 17.83 -16.67 -5.96
N ARG A 441 16.75 -15.93 -5.69
CA ARG A 441 16.66 -14.48 -5.93
C ARG A 441 17.16 -13.70 -4.71
N ILE A 442 17.92 -12.63 -4.93
CA ILE A 442 18.25 -11.64 -3.89
C ILE A 442 17.12 -10.62 -3.84
N ALA A 443 16.55 -10.38 -2.65
CA ALA A 443 15.54 -9.34 -2.48
C ALA A 443 16.15 -7.93 -2.63
N PRO A 444 15.38 -6.93 -3.09
CA PRO A 444 15.82 -5.54 -3.07
C PRO A 444 16.09 -5.02 -1.65
N ASP A 445 16.88 -3.94 -1.54
CA ASP A 445 17.03 -3.23 -0.27
C ASP A 445 15.71 -2.63 0.18
N ALA A 446 15.37 -2.78 1.46
CA ALA A 446 14.10 -2.32 2.01
C ALA A 446 14.30 -1.29 3.13
N ALA A 447 13.39 -0.33 3.20
CA ALA A 447 13.32 0.64 4.29
C ALA A 447 13.02 -0.05 5.63
N THR A 448 13.48 0.59 6.71
CA THR A 448 13.26 0.13 8.09
C THR A 448 11.77 -0.06 8.36
N CYS A 449 11.36 -1.25 8.82
CA CYS A 449 9.95 -1.53 9.14
C CYS A 449 9.55 -0.93 10.48
N GLU A 450 8.24 -0.69 10.68
CA GLU A 450 7.69 -0.11 11.92
C GLU A 450 8.16 -0.84 13.18
N ALA A 451 8.18 -2.17 13.19
CA ALA A 451 8.62 -2.94 14.35
C ALA A 451 10.10 -2.71 14.72
N CYS A 452 10.96 -2.42 13.74
CA CYS A 452 12.35 -2.05 14.00
C CYS A 452 12.47 -0.58 14.42
N LEU A 453 11.56 0.30 13.98
CA LEU A 453 11.48 1.69 14.44
C LEU A 453 10.99 1.78 15.88
N ASP A 454 10.05 0.92 16.29
CA ASP A 454 9.60 0.83 17.68
C ASP A 454 10.78 0.46 18.58
N GLU A 455 11.54 -0.59 18.22
CA GLU A 455 12.75 -0.97 18.94
C GLU A 455 13.89 0.06 18.87
N LEU A 456 13.93 0.89 17.83
CA LEU A 456 14.95 1.95 17.67
C LEU A 456 14.74 3.06 18.69
N PHE A 457 13.49 3.37 19.03
CA PHE A 457 13.13 4.46 19.93
C PHE A 457 12.61 3.99 21.30
N ASP A 458 12.51 2.69 21.54
CA ASP A 458 12.22 2.08 22.85
C ASP A 458 13.48 2.09 23.74
N PRO A 459 13.50 2.78 24.90
CA PRO A 459 14.64 2.79 25.82
C PRO A 459 14.99 1.43 26.43
N ASP A 460 14.02 0.52 26.53
CA ASP A 460 14.21 -0.82 27.10
C ASP A 460 14.72 -1.83 26.05
N SER A 461 14.68 -1.45 24.77
CA SER A 461 15.19 -2.25 23.67
C SER A 461 16.72 -2.21 23.64
N ARG A 462 17.35 -3.37 23.46
CA ARG A 462 18.81 -3.47 23.20
C ARG A 462 19.25 -2.82 21.88
N PHE A 463 18.30 -2.41 21.03
CA PHE A 463 18.54 -1.69 19.78
C PHE A 463 18.24 -0.20 19.89
N HIS A 464 17.97 0.31 21.10
CA HIS A 464 17.74 1.72 21.36
C HIS A 464 18.84 2.57 20.73
N LEU A 465 18.43 3.52 19.88
CA LEU A 465 19.27 4.44 19.12
C LEU A 465 20.38 3.78 18.27
N TYR A 466 20.21 2.51 17.88
CA TYR A 466 21.20 1.79 17.08
C TYR A 466 21.02 2.01 15.56
N PRO A 467 21.98 2.67 14.86
CA PRO A 467 21.81 3.15 13.47
C PRO A 467 21.75 2.06 12.39
N PHE A 468 21.93 0.79 12.75
CA PHE A 468 21.91 -0.34 11.81
C PHE A 468 20.88 -1.41 12.15
N VAL A 469 19.90 -1.11 13.03
CA VAL A 469 18.84 -2.05 13.39
C VAL A 469 18.10 -2.52 12.13
N ASN A 470 17.89 -3.83 12.03
CA ASN A 470 17.12 -4.46 10.96
C ASN A 470 16.56 -5.80 11.42
N CYS A 471 15.71 -6.39 10.57
CA CYS A 471 15.18 -7.75 10.71
C CYS A 471 15.04 -8.42 9.33
N THR A 472 14.44 -9.60 9.27
CA THR A 472 14.17 -10.32 8.00
C THR A 472 13.27 -9.53 7.04
N HIS A 473 12.42 -8.62 7.54
CA HIS A 473 11.47 -7.84 6.75
C HIS A 473 12.00 -6.46 6.28
N CYS A 474 13.22 -6.05 6.66
CA CYS A 474 13.73 -4.73 6.31
C CYS A 474 15.26 -4.64 6.24
N GLY A 475 15.78 -3.50 5.78
CA GLY A 475 17.21 -3.18 5.76
C GLY A 475 17.90 -3.59 4.46
N PRO A 476 19.23 -3.48 4.40
CA PRO A 476 20.00 -3.75 3.19
C PRO A 476 19.99 -5.23 2.81
N ARG A 477 20.01 -5.49 1.50
CA ARG A 477 20.02 -6.81 0.87
C ARG A 477 20.99 -6.79 -0.31
N TYR A 478 20.54 -6.33 -1.47
CA TYR A 478 21.35 -6.25 -2.69
C TYR A 478 22.66 -5.49 -2.48
N THR A 479 22.59 -4.31 -1.87
CA THR A 479 23.77 -3.44 -1.63
C THR A 479 24.86 -4.05 -0.75
N ILE A 480 24.55 -5.10 0.02
CA ILE A 480 25.52 -5.77 0.90
C ILE A 480 25.89 -7.18 0.43
N THR A 481 25.30 -7.69 -0.64
CA THR A 481 25.50 -9.09 -1.07
C THR A 481 26.66 -9.19 -2.04
N ARG A 482 27.64 -10.06 -1.75
CA ARG A 482 28.78 -10.30 -2.64
C ARG A 482 28.51 -11.39 -3.68
N ARG A 483 27.82 -12.46 -3.25
CA ARG A 483 27.46 -13.62 -4.06
C ARG A 483 26.29 -14.36 -3.43
N ILE A 484 25.62 -15.20 -4.20
CA ILE A 484 24.64 -16.18 -3.70
C ILE A 484 25.35 -17.49 -3.29
N PRO A 485 24.77 -18.30 -2.38
CA PRO A 485 23.52 -18.08 -1.64
C PRO A 485 23.59 -16.88 -0.68
N TYR A 486 22.44 -16.25 -0.43
CA TYR A 486 22.31 -15.11 0.48
C TYR A 486 22.46 -15.59 1.94
N ASP A 487 23.71 -15.64 2.39
CA ASP A 487 24.11 -15.99 3.75
C ASP A 487 25.13 -14.97 4.28
N ARG A 488 25.16 -14.76 5.59
CA ARG A 488 26.02 -13.77 6.26
C ARG A 488 27.48 -13.75 5.78
N PRO A 489 28.20 -14.89 5.60
CA PRO A 489 29.58 -14.90 5.10
C PRO A 489 29.75 -14.34 3.68
N ASN A 490 28.68 -14.38 2.88
CA ASN A 490 28.63 -13.84 1.52
C ASN A 490 28.14 -12.39 1.50
N THR A 491 27.95 -11.74 2.65
CA THR A 491 27.50 -10.34 2.75
C THR A 491 28.52 -9.43 3.42
N ALA A 492 28.35 -8.11 3.30
CA ALA A 492 29.15 -7.10 4.01
C ALA A 492 29.25 -7.33 5.54
N MET A 493 28.37 -8.15 6.10
CA MET A 493 28.32 -8.50 7.52
C MET A 493 29.26 -9.63 7.93
N ALA A 494 29.99 -10.24 6.98
CA ALA A 494 30.94 -11.33 7.23
C ALA A 494 32.03 -10.97 8.27
N GLY A 495 32.45 -9.71 8.33
CA GLY A 495 33.44 -9.22 9.29
C GLY A 495 32.91 -9.00 10.72
N PHE A 496 31.59 -9.12 10.94
CA PHE A 496 30.94 -8.81 12.21
C PHE A 496 30.43 -10.09 12.88
N ALA A 497 31.20 -10.67 13.78
CA ALA A 497 30.80 -11.88 14.52
C ALA A 497 29.61 -11.58 15.45
N MET A 498 28.56 -12.42 15.42
CA MET A 498 27.37 -12.22 16.26
C MET A 498 27.68 -12.41 17.75
N CYS A 499 27.26 -11.46 18.61
CA CYS A 499 27.27 -11.69 20.06
C CYS A 499 26.26 -12.78 20.45
N PRO A 500 26.34 -13.36 21.67
CA PRO A 500 25.44 -14.42 22.12
C PRO A 500 23.95 -14.07 21.97
N ALA A 501 23.57 -12.83 22.27
CA ALA A 501 22.18 -12.38 22.21
C ALA A 501 21.65 -12.25 20.76
N CYS A 502 22.49 -11.84 19.82
CA CYS A 502 22.16 -11.85 18.38
C CYS A 502 22.12 -13.28 17.83
N ALA A 503 23.06 -14.14 18.23
CA ALA A 503 23.09 -15.53 17.80
C ALA A 503 21.85 -16.31 18.28
N ALA A 504 21.38 -16.03 19.50
CA ALA A 504 20.14 -16.60 20.02
C ALA A 504 18.92 -16.18 19.20
N ALA A 505 18.78 -14.88 18.90
CA ALA A 505 17.70 -14.37 18.04
C ALA A 505 17.77 -14.93 16.61
N TYR A 506 18.97 -15.03 16.03
CA TYR A 506 19.19 -15.60 14.70
C TYR A 506 18.73 -17.06 14.59
N ARG A 507 18.85 -17.84 15.66
CA ARG A 507 18.49 -19.27 15.71
C ARG A 507 17.08 -19.55 16.22
N ASN A 508 16.38 -18.57 16.77
CA ASN A 508 15.05 -18.77 17.35
C ASN A 508 13.95 -18.56 16.30
N PRO A 509 13.21 -19.59 15.87
CA PRO A 509 12.14 -19.45 14.87
C PRO A 509 11.01 -18.51 15.26
N ARG A 510 10.84 -18.24 16.57
CA ARG A 510 9.85 -17.31 17.11
C ARG A 510 10.32 -15.86 17.15
N ASP A 511 11.60 -15.61 16.89
CA ASP A 511 12.15 -14.26 16.81
C ASP A 511 12.00 -13.72 15.39
N ARG A 512 11.60 -12.44 15.27
CA ARG A 512 11.54 -11.70 14.00
C ARG A 512 12.86 -11.72 13.23
N ARG A 513 13.98 -11.97 13.91
CA ARG A 513 15.33 -11.98 13.35
C ARG A 513 15.87 -13.39 13.08
N PHE A 514 15.02 -14.41 13.10
CA PHE A 514 15.37 -15.76 12.66
C PHE A 514 15.95 -15.75 11.24
N HIS A 515 17.21 -16.17 11.07
CA HIS A 515 17.94 -16.06 9.80
C HIS A 515 17.95 -14.64 9.17
N ALA A 516 17.94 -13.59 10.01
CA ALA A 516 18.25 -12.25 9.53
C ALA A 516 19.77 -12.15 9.31
N GLU A 517 20.23 -12.41 8.08
CA GLU A 517 21.66 -12.36 7.72
C GLU A 517 22.37 -11.07 8.18
N PRO A 518 21.75 -9.86 8.12
CA PRO A 518 22.37 -8.64 8.59
C PRO A 518 22.08 -8.27 10.05
N ILE A 519 21.63 -9.21 10.89
CA ILE A 519 21.41 -8.96 12.32
C ILE A 519 22.69 -8.45 12.99
N ALA A 520 22.54 -7.40 13.79
CA ALA A 520 23.61 -6.79 14.56
C ALA A 520 23.01 -5.89 15.66
N CYS A 521 23.80 -5.57 16.68
CA CYS A 521 23.45 -4.68 17.78
C CYS A 521 24.67 -3.82 18.17
N PRO A 522 24.57 -2.84 19.09
CA PRO A 522 25.71 -1.98 19.49
C PRO A 522 26.97 -2.73 19.97
N VAL A 523 26.83 -3.98 20.41
CA VAL A 523 27.94 -4.83 20.88
C VAL A 523 28.74 -5.43 19.73
N CYS A 524 28.07 -5.94 18.69
CA CYS A 524 28.69 -6.83 17.70
C CYS A 524 28.58 -6.32 16.26
N GLY A 525 27.96 -5.16 16.09
CA GLY A 525 27.60 -4.62 14.79
C GLY A 525 28.45 -3.45 14.34
N PRO A 526 28.13 -2.92 13.14
CA PRO A 526 28.72 -1.70 12.62
C PRO A 526 28.57 -0.49 13.54
N ARG A 527 29.48 0.47 13.41
CA ARG A 527 29.50 1.74 14.14
C ARG A 527 29.48 2.93 13.18
N LEU A 528 28.69 3.94 13.54
CA LEU A 528 28.69 5.23 12.86
C LEU A 528 29.93 6.00 13.32
N GLY A 529 30.64 6.63 12.39
CA GLY A 529 31.90 7.32 12.68
C GLY A 529 31.74 8.59 13.52
N HIS A 530 30.53 9.15 13.59
CA HIS A 530 30.21 10.37 14.36
C HIS A 530 28.92 10.16 15.15
N PRO A 531 28.76 10.76 16.34
CA PRO A 531 27.49 10.80 17.06
C PRO A 531 26.41 11.50 16.24
N VAL A 532 25.16 11.05 16.34
CA VAL A 532 24.04 11.63 15.57
C VAL A 532 23.81 13.10 15.94
N GLU A 533 24.07 13.45 17.19
CA GLU A 533 23.94 14.80 17.72
C GLU A 533 24.90 15.78 17.06
N GLU A 534 26.13 15.35 16.77
CA GLU A 534 27.14 16.15 16.07
C GLU A 534 26.73 16.40 14.61
N ILE A 535 26.19 15.36 13.97
CA ILE A 535 25.67 15.45 12.60
C ILE A 535 24.50 16.43 12.54
N ALA A 536 23.55 16.32 13.48
CA ALA A 536 22.42 17.22 13.59
C ALA A 536 22.85 18.66 13.89
N ALA A 537 23.85 18.86 14.74
CA ALA A 537 24.41 20.18 15.03
C ALA A 537 25.02 20.83 13.78
N ALA A 538 25.81 20.10 13.00
CA ALA A 538 26.38 20.60 11.75
C ALA A 538 25.28 21.05 10.76
N LEU A 539 24.21 20.26 10.60
CA LEU A 539 23.09 20.64 9.74
C LEU A 539 22.35 21.89 10.23
N ARG A 540 22.13 22.04 11.54
CA ARG A 540 21.52 23.26 12.12
C ARG A 540 22.38 24.50 11.91
N GLU A 541 23.70 24.35 11.88
CA GLU A 541 24.65 25.43 11.57
C GLU A 541 24.68 25.78 10.07
N GLY A 542 23.85 25.12 9.24
CA GLY A 542 23.80 25.36 7.79
C GLY A 542 24.95 24.71 7.01
N LYS A 543 25.67 23.75 7.62
CA LYS A 543 26.75 23.01 6.96
C LYS A 543 26.20 21.90 6.06
N THR A 544 26.99 21.52 5.06
CA THR A 544 26.75 20.35 4.21
C THR A 544 27.42 19.11 4.82
N VAL A 545 26.63 18.07 5.05
CA VAL A 545 27.10 16.76 5.54
C VAL A 545 27.07 15.72 4.42
N ALA A 546 28.17 15.01 4.20
CA ALA A 546 28.19 13.78 3.41
C ALA A 546 27.94 12.56 4.33
N LEU A 547 26.76 11.97 4.30
CA LEU A 547 26.37 10.82 5.13
C LEU A 547 26.43 9.51 4.34
N LYS A 548 27.18 8.51 4.82
CA LYS A 548 27.18 7.16 4.24
C LYS A 548 25.83 6.47 4.48
N GLY A 549 25.09 6.21 3.40
CA GLY A 549 23.80 5.54 3.40
C GLY A 549 23.89 4.04 3.09
N ILE A 550 22.81 3.48 2.53
CA ILE A 550 22.74 2.05 2.16
C ILE A 550 23.49 1.75 0.85
N GLY A 551 23.18 2.49 -0.22
CA GLY A 551 23.75 2.27 -1.56
C GLY A 551 24.89 3.21 -1.94
N GLY A 552 25.21 4.18 -1.08
CA GLY A 552 26.33 5.13 -1.21
C GLY A 552 26.13 6.36 -0.31
N PHE A 553 26.94 7.40 -0.51
CA PHE A 553 26.88 8.62 0.31
C PHE A 553 25.81 9.62 -0.18
N HIS A 554 25.17 10.33 0.76
CA HIS A 554 24.27 11.46 0.50
C HIS A 554 24.91 12.77 0.92
N LEU A 555 24.76 13.82 0.13
CA LEU A 555 25.00 15.19 0.56
C LEU A 555 23.70 15.74 1.15
N MET A 556 23.76 16.22 2.38
CA MET A 556 22.64 16.70 3.18
C MET A 556 22.89 18.09 3.74
N CYS A 557 21.88 18.95 3.68
CA CYS A 557 21.83 20.26 4.32
C CYS A 557 20.36 20.63 4.58
N ASP A 558 20.09 21.70 5.33
CA ASP A 558 18.73 22.21 5.51
C ASP A 558 18.14 22.70 4.17
N ALA A 559 17.04 22.07 3.73
CA ALA A 559 16.39 22.39 2.46
C ALA A 559 15.63 23.73 2.47
N THR A 560 15.46 24.35 3.65
CA THR A 560 14.81 25.66 3.81
C THR A 560 15.83 26.81 3.88
N ASN A 561 17.12 26.48 3.98
CA ASN A 561 18.20 27.46 4.06
C ASN A 561 18.82 27.73 2.67
N GLU A 562 18.42 28.85 2.06
CA GLU A 562 18.90 29.24 0.73
C GLU A 562 20.42 29.38 0.64
N THR A 563 21.08 29.90 1.67
CA THR A 563 22.55 30.02 1.69
C THR A 563 23.23 28.65 1.65
N ALA A 564 22.75 27.70 2.45
CA ALA A 564 23.30 26.34 2.47
C ALA A 564 23.08 25.61 1.13
N VAL A 565 21.87 25.72 0.57
CA VAL A 565 21.51 25.08 -0.72
C VAL A 565 22.31 25.69 -1.87
N SER A 566 22.42 27.02 -1.94
CA SER A 566 23.21 27.71 -2.98
C SER A 566 24.70 27.36 -2.89
N GLU A 567 25.26 27.28 -1.68
CA GLU A 567 26.66 26.91 -1.51
C GLU A 567 26.92 25.44 -1.91
N LEU A 568 26.01 24.54 -1.59
CA LEU A 568 26.07 23.15 -2.05
C LEU A 568 26.05 23.07 -3.58
N ARG A 569 25.19 23.85 -4.27
CA ARG A 569 25.18 23.90 -5.75
C ARG A 569 26.51 24.33 -6.31
N ARG A 570 27.08 25.42 -5.76
CA ARG A 570 28.36 25.98 -6.18
C ARG A 570 29.48 24.94 -6.04
N ARG A 571 29.59 24.30 -4.88
CA ARG A 571 30.65 23.30 -4.61
C ARG A 571 30.47 22.02 -5.43
N LYS A 572 29.24 21.59 -5.67
CA LYS A 572 28.94 20.39 -6.48
C LYS A 572 29.07 20.63 -7.99
N ALA A 573 29.23 21.89 -8.42
CA ALA A 573 29.14 22.31 -9.82
C ALA A 573 27.82 21.83 -10.47
N ARG A 574 26.70 22.02 -9.75
CA ARG A 574 25.36 21.60 -10.17
C ARG A 574 24.40 22.78 -10.10
N GLU A 575 24.45 23.64 -11.11
CA GLU A 575 23.78 24.95 -11.10
C GLU A 575 22.26 24.84 -11.06
N ALA A 576 21.63 24.02 -11.92
CA ALA A 576 20.17 24.03 -12.07
C ALA A 576 19.44 22.70 -11.78
N LYS A 577 20.10 21.54 -11.86
CA LYS A 577 19.41 20.23 -11.73
C LYS A 577 18.75 20.11 -10.34
N PRO A 578 17.46 19.74 -10.23
CA PRO A 578 16.72 19.75 -8.97
C PRO A 578 17.31 18.79 -7.94
N PHE A 579 17.14 19.12 -6.66
CA PHE A 579 17.50 18.24 -5.55
C PHE A 579 16.28 17.52 -4.99
N ALA A 580 16.52 16.35 -4.38
CA ALA A 580 15.51 15.66 -3.61
C ALA A 580 15.53 16.15 -2.16
N VAL A 581 14.36 16.17 -1.54
CA VAL A 581 14.14 16.61 -0.16
C VAL A 581 13.58 15.44 0.63
N MET A 582 14.25 15.12 1.73
CA MET A 582 13.80 14.17 2.73
C MET A 582 12.98 14.90 3.80
N VAL A 583 11.80 14.38 4.11
CA VAL A 583 10.95 14.87 5.21
C VAL A 583 10.78 13.77 6.25
N ALA A 584 10.39 14.11 7.49
CA ALA A 584 10.40 13.17 8.61
C ALA A 584 9.44 11.98 8.46
N ASN A 585 8.25 12.22 7.90
CA ASN A 585 7.16 11.25 7.78
C ASN A 585 6.15 11.67 6.69
N ALA A 586 5.19 10.79 6.41
CA ALA A 586 4.18 11.05 5.38
C ALA A 586 3.31 12.28 5.68
N ALA A 587 3.01 12.55 6.95
CA ALA A 587 2.24 13.73 7.37
C ALA A 587 2.98 15.06 7.10
N SER A 588 4.31 15.02 7.00
CA SER A 588 5.15 16.19 6.71
C SER A 588 5.13 16.60 5.23
N LEU A 589 4.64 15.74 4.33
CA LEU A 589 4.63 16.00 2.88
C LEU A 589 3.82 17.25 2.52
N ASP A 590 2.65 17.41 3.15
CA ASP A 590 1.69 18.48 2.86
C ASP A 590 2.20 19.88 3.20
N LEU A 591 3.26 19.95 3.99
CA LEU A 591 3.94 21.20 4.32
C LEU A 591 4.71 21.78 3.14
N PHE A 592 5.18 20.92 2.22
CA PHE A 592 6.12 21.31 1.15
C PHE A 592 5.67 20.94 -0.26
N ALA A 593 4.80 19.94 -0.41
CA ALA A 593 4.28 19.48 -1.70
C ALA A 593 2.77 19.24 -1.66
N SER A 594 2.13 19.27 -2.82
CA SER A 594 0.72 18.91 -2.99
C SER A 594 0.59 17.43 -3.38
N ALA A 595 0.58 16.55 -2.38
CA ALA A 595 0.58 15.10 -2.57
C ALA A 595 -0.84 14.51 -2.68
N ALA A 596 -1.21 14.04 -3.87
CA ALA A 596 -2.37 13.15 -4.05
C ALA A 596 -2.14 11.75 -3.45
N ASP A 597 -3.21 10.98 -3.21
CA ASP A 597 -3.15 9.66 -2.57
C ASP A 597 -2.18 8.69 -3.25
N ALA A 598 -2.17 8.63 -4.58
CA ALA A 598 -1.23 7.80 -5.34
C ALA A 598 0.25 8.14 -5.07
N HIS A 599 0.56 9.41 -4.74
CA HIS A 599 1.92 9.79 -4.34
C HIS A 599 2.26 9.28 -2.93
N ARG A 600 1.28 9.29 -2.01
CA ARG A 600 1.44 8.79 -0.63
C ARG A 600 1.63 7.29 -0.62
N ASP A 601 0.85 6.56 -1.41
CA ASP A 601 0.98 5.11 -1.56
C ASP A 601 2.38 4.75 -2.08
N LEU A 602 2.86 5.47 -3.12
CA LEU A 602 4.15 5.22 -3.72
C LEU A 602 5.34 5.52 -2.80
N ILE A 603 5.33 6.68 -2.12
CA ILE A 603 6.43 7.10 -1.23
C ILE A 603 6.47 6.31 0.08
N THR A 604 5.39 5.61 0.45
CA THR A 604 5.30 4.77 1.65
C THR A 604 5.68 3.31 1.43
N THR A 605 5.88 2.89 0.18
CA THR A 605 6.36 1.54 -0.15
C THR A 605 7.68 1.20 0.57
N PRO A 606 7.99 -0.09 0.81
CA PRO A 606 9.28 -0.51 1.36
C PRO A 606 10.49 -0.02 0.57
N ALA A 607 10.33 0.27 -0.72
CA ALA A 607 11.38 0.83 -1.56
C ALA A 607 11.73 2.29 -1.20
N ARG A 608 10.81 3.08 -0.64
CA ARG A 608 10.96 4.53 -0.34
C ARG A 608 11.69 5.28 -1.46
N PRO A 609 11.15 5.30 -2.70
CA PRO A 609 11.75 6.05 -3.79
C PRO A 609 11.65 7.56 -3.55
N ILE A 610 12.45 8.34 -4.28
CA ILE A 610 12.19 9.76 -4.49
C ILE A 610 10.96 9.85 -5.40
N VAL A 611 9.90 10.51 -4.95
CA VAL A 611 8.66 10.72 -5.71
C VAL A 611 8.56 12.18 -6.10
N LEU A 612 8.47 12.46 -7.41
CA LEU A 612 8.20 13.82 -7.89
C LEU A 612 6.73 14.16 -7.62
N MET A 613 6.52 15.30 -6.96
CA MET A 613 5.19 15.82 -6.61
C MET A 613 5.09 17.29 -6.99
N PRO A 614 3.89 17.84 -7.25
CA PRO A 614 3.71 19.27 -7.41
C PRO A 614 4.23 20.04 -6.19
N LEU A 615 5.05 21.06 -6.46
CA LEU A 615 5.55 21.95 -5.43
C LEU A 615 4.40 22.79 -4.88
N ARG A 616 4.42 23.07 -3.58
CA ARG A 616 3.42 23.93 -2.96
C ARG A 616 3.79 25.39 -3.16
N ASP A 617 2.89 26.19 -3.75
CA ASP A 617 3.15 27.61 -4.04
C ASP A 617 3.37 28.47 -2.79
N LYS A 618 2.70 28.11 -1.68
CA LYS A 618 2.78 28.83 -0.40
C LYS A 618 2.93 27.86 0.76
N ALA A 619 4.01 28.05 1.52
CA ALA A 619 4.21 27.32 2.77
C ALA A 619 3.09 27.62 3.78
N PRO A 620 2.66 26.64 4.59
CA PRO A 620 1.71 26.88 5.67
C PRO A 620 2.22 27.93 6.69
N PRO A 621 1.33 28.62 7.41
CA PRO A 621 1.74 29.55 8.46
C PRO A 621 2.68 28.90 9.49
N GLY A 622 3.80 29.55 9.78
CA GLY A 622 4.81 29.06 10.73
C GLY A 622 5.77 28.00 10.19
N VAL A 623 5.66 27.61 8.92
CA VAL A 623 6.57 26.67 8.26
C VAL A 623 7.45 27.41 7.26
N PRO A 624 8.79 27.30 7.33
CA PRO A 624 9.67 27.85 6.31
C PRO A 624 9.41 27.21 4.95
N ALA A 625 9.36 28.02 3.89
CA ALA A 625 9.32 27.49 2.52
C ALA A 625 10.64 26.80 2.18
N LEU A 626 10.60 25.87 1.22
CA LEU A 626 11.83 25.34 0.63
C LEU A 626 12.61 26.48 -0.02
N ALA A 627 13.94 26.41 0.08
CA ALA A 627 14.83 27.33 -0.59
C ALA A 627 14.55 27.31 -2.12
N PRO A 628 14.39 28.47 -2.79
CA PRO A 628 14.16 28.53 -4.24
C PRO A 628 15.18 27.74 -5.06
N SER A 629 16.43 27.66 -4.57
CA SER A 629 17.48 26.86 -5.19
C SER A 629 17.28 25.36 -5.08
N VAL A 630 16.29 24.81 -4.37
CA VAL A 630 16.04 23.36 -4.36
C VAL A 630 15.58 22.86 -5.74
N THR A 631 14.62 23.55 -6.35
CA THR A 631 13.99 23.23 -7.65
C THR A 631 13.82 24.50 -8.50
N PRO A 632 14.92 25.09 -9.01
CA PRO A 632 14.86 26.38 -9.70
C PRO A 632 14.03 26.26 -10.99
N ASN A 633 13.05 27.17 -11.15
CA ASN A 633 12.17 27.28 -12.31
C ASN A 633 11.31 26.04 -12.63
N LEU A 634 11.14 25.11 -11.68
CA LEU A 634 10.32 23.91 -11.85
C LEU A 634 9.10 23.94 -10.93
N SER A 635 7.98 23.37 -11.39
CA SER A 635 6.72 23.28 -10.65
C SER A 635 6.59 22.00 -9.81
N ARG A 636 7.64 21.18 -9.74
CA ARG A 636 7.67 19.89 -9.03
C ARG A 636 8.93 19.73 -8.20
N VAL A 637 8.80 18.99 -7.12
CA VAL A 637 9.87 18.68 -6.16
C VAL A 637 9.94 17.17 -5.92
N GLY A 638 11.16 16.64 -5.83
CA GLY A 638 11.38 15.24 -5.47
C GLY A 638 11.37 15.07 -3.97
N MET A 639 10.39 14.33 -3.44
CA MET A 639 10.24 14.05 -2.02
C MET A 639 10.65 12.61 -1.71
N VAL A 640 11.32 12.38 -0.59
CA VAL A 640 11.68 11.05 -0.10
C VAL A 640 11.43 10.96 1.41
N LEU A 641 11.14 9.76 1.90
CA LEU A 641 10.98 9.50 3.34
C LEU A 641 12.22 8.80 3.90
N PRO A 642 12.46 8.87 5.22
CA PRO A 642 13.59 8.22 5.85
C PRO A 642 13.44 6.70 5.63
N TYR A 643 14.52 6.06 5.21
CA TYR A 643 14.49 4.62 4.89
C TYR A 643 15.54 3.81 5.65
N ALA A 644 16.61 4.44 6.15
CA ALA A 644 17.61 3.80 6.99
C ALA A 644 17.47 4.29 8.45
N PRO A 645 17.83 3.48 9.47
CA PRO A 645 17.67 3.90 10.87
C PRO A 645 18.41 5.21 11.20
N VAL A 646 19.60 5.41 10.61
CA VAL A 646 20.37 6.66 10.75
C VAL A 646 19.60 7.91 10.29
N HIS A 647 18.72 7.79 9.28
CA HIS A 647 17.89 8.93 8.85
C HIS A 647 16.82 9.25 9.90
N HIS A 648 16.18 8.23 10.48
CA HIS A 648 15.20 8.43 11.56
C HIS A 648 15.84 9.03 12.81
N LEU A 649 17.04 8.55 13.18
CA LEU A 649 17.81 9.11 14.28
C LEU A 649 18.18 10.57 14.02
N LEU A 650 18.52 10.93 12.78
CA LEU A 650 18.84 12.30 12.42
C LEU A 650 17.63 13.23 12.59
N PHE A 651 16.43 12.83 12.14
CA PHE A 651 15.21 13.59 12.38
C PHE A 651 14.88 13.67 13.87
N HIS A 652 15.00 12.56 14.61
CA HIS A 652 14.79 12.55 16.07
C HIS A 652 15.72 13.55 16.77
N ALA A 653 17.01 13.55 16.43
CA ALA A 653 17.98 14.49 16.98
C ALA A 653 17.65 15.94 16.58
N LEU A 654 17.30 16.21 15.32
CA LEU A 654 16.95 17.55 14.83
C LEU A 654 15.72 18.13 15.54
N LEU A 655 14.73 17.28 15.86
CA LEU A 655 13.52 17.63 16.60
C LEU A 655 13.74 17.77 18.13
N GLY A 656 14.97 17.61 18.62
CA GLY A 656 15.30 17.78 20.04
C GLY A 656 15.12 16.51 20.87
N ALA A 657 15.23 15.33 20.25
CA ALA A 657 15.13 14.02 20.88
C ALA A 657 13.82 13.83 21.70
N PRO A 658 12.64 13.94 21.06
CA PRO A 658 11.37 13.73 21.73
C PRO A 658 11.29 12.35 22.41
N GLN A 659 10.65 12.31 23.58
CA GLN A 659 10.50 11.10 24.40
C GLN A 659 9.31 10.24 23.97
N ASP A 660 8.23 10.86 23.49
CA ASP A 660 7.10 10.15 22.90
C ASP A 660 7.41 9.73 21.44
N THR A 661 6.58 8.84 20.90
CA THR A 661 6.68 8.38 19.50
C THR A 661 5.71 9.12 18.57
N ALA A 662 4.91 10.06 19.08
CA ALA A 662 3.86 10.74 18.30
C ALA A 662 4.45 11.60 17.17
N TRP A 663 5.69 12.09 17.33
CA TRP A 663 6.41 12.82 16.28
C TRP A 663 6.59 12.00 14.98
N ARG A 664 6.59 10.66 15.05
CA ARG A 664 6.70 9.79 13.86
C ARG A 664 5.50 9.93 12.93
N GLU A 665 4.34 10.27 13.47
CA GLU A 665 3.07 10.40 12.71
C GLU A 665 2.61 11.85 12.57
N ALA A 666 3.07 12.76 13.44
CA ALA A 666 2.71 14.18 13.38
C ALA A 666 3.53 14.94 12.32
N PRO A 667 2.94 15.93 11.61
CA PRO A 667 3.68 16.78 10.67
C PRO A 667 4.88 17.48 11.31
N GLN A 668 6.04 17.44 10.65
CA GLN A 668 7.28 18.07 11.10
C GLN A 668 7.80 19.08 10.07
N SER A 669 8.16 20.27 10.51
CA SER A 669 8.66 21.35 9.63
C SER A 669 10.12 21.20 9.21
N VAL A 670 10.82 20.16 9.66
CA VAL A 670 12.20 19.89 9.28
C VAL A 670 12.24 19.23 7.90
N ALA A 671 12.98 19.82 6.98
CA ALA A 671 13.21 19.29 5.63
C ALA A 671 14.70 19.29 5.32
N LEU A 672 15.24 18.13 4.93
CA LEU A 672 16.65 17.97 4.60
C LEU A 672 16.80 17.72 3.11
N LEU A 673 17.70 18.46 2.47
CA LEU A 673 18.15 18.09 1.14
C LEU A 673 18.85 16.73 1.24
N ALA A 674 18.56 15.81 0.32
CA ALA A 674 19.18 14.49 0.28
C ALA A 674 19.52 14.12 -1.17
N THR A 675 20.72 14.47 -1.63
CA THR A 675 21.17 14.17 -3.00
C THR A 675 22.34 13.19 -2.99
N SER A 676 22.49 12.42 -4.07
CA SER A 676 23.69 11.63 -4.35
C SER A 676 24.99 12.42 -4.09
N ALA A 677 25.94 11.84 -3.36
CA ALA A 677 27.26 12.41 -3.15
C ALA A 677 28.21 11.99 -4.28
N ASN A 678 28.30 12.84 -5.29
CA ASN A 678 29.16 12.65 -6.45
C ASN A 678 29.64 14.01 -7.01
N PRO A 679 30.93 14.19 -7.30
CA PRO A 679 31.42 15.32 -8.07
C PRO A 679 30.94 15.24 -9.53
N GLY A 680 30.46 16.35 -10.09
CA GLY A 680 30.34 16.52 -11.54
C GLY A 680 29.51 15.50 -12.33
N GLY A 681 28.61 14.73 -11.69
CA GLY A 681 27.80 13.71 -12.36
C GLY A 681 28.41 12.30 -12.39
N GLU A 682 29.60 12.10 -11.79
CA GLU A 682 30.24 10.78 -11.64
C GLU A 682 29.40 9.80 -10.81
N PRO A 683 29.73 8.49 -10.79
CA PRO A 683 29.00 7.53 -9.96
C PRO A 683 29.12 7.84 -8.46
N LEU A 684 28.03 7.54 -7.74
CA LEU A 684 27.87 7.72 -6.29
C LEU A 684 29.04 7.19 -5.47
N VAL A 685 29.70 7.99 -4.63
CA VAL A 685 30.81 7.47 -3.82
C VAL A 685 30.31 6.40 -2.83
N VAL A 686 31.07 5.31 -2.65
CA VAL A 686 30.74 4.19 -1.74
C VAL A 686 31.85 3.82 -0.76
N ASP A 687 33.10 4.10 -1.13
CA ASP A 687 34.29 3.80 -0.34
C ASP A 687 34.68 5.01 0.53
N ASP A 688 35.15 4.75 1.75
CA ASP A 688 35.44 5.80 2.73
C ASP A 688 36.68 6.62 2.36
N ALA A 689 37.71 5.98 1.79
CA ALA A 689 38.90 6.70 1.32
C ALA A 689 38.58 7.54 0.08
N ASP A 690 37.73 7.01 -0.81
CA ASP A 690 37.23 7.75 -1.97
C ASP A 690 36.36 8.95 -1.55
N ALA A 691 35.55 8.81 -0.49
CA ALA A 691 34.75 9.89 0.07
C ALA A 691 35.62 11.02 0.64
N ALA A 692 36.63 10.69 1.46
CA ALA A 692 37.57 11.68 1.99
C ALA A 692 38.29 12.46 0.88
N ARG A 693 38.67 11.78 -0.21
CA ARG A 693 39.37 12.38 -1.35
C ARG A 693 38.46 13.25 -2.22
N ARG A 694 37.27 12.77 -2.56
CA ARG A 694 36.39 13.41 -3.57
C ARG A 694 35.35 14.35 -2.99
N LEU A 695 34.94 14.17 -1.73
CA LEU A 695 33.86 14.95 -1.12
C LEU A 695 34.36 16.05 -0.18
N SER A 696 35.65 16.09 0.16
CA SER A 696 36.24 17.11 1.05
C SER A 696 36.15 18.54 0.52
N GLY A 697 36.09 18.72 -0.81
CA GLY A 697 35.82 20.02 -1.42
C GLY A 697 34.34 20.41 -1.49
N ILE A 698 33.44 19.50 -1.09
CA ILE A 698 31.98 19.68 -1.22
C ILE A 698 31.33 19.73 0.17
N ALA A 699 31.53 18.70 0.99
CA ALA A 699 30.94 18.58 2.32
C ALA A 699 31.85 19.18 3.38
N ASP A 700 31.25 19.86 4.36
CA ASP A 700 31.94 20.36 5.55
C ASP A 700 32.19 19.24 6.57
N LEU A 701 31.37 18.18 6.55
CA LEU A 701 31.50 17.01 7.41
C LEU A 701 31.27 15.73 6.60
N ILE A 702 32.15 14.74 6.72
CA ILE A 702 32.01 13.43 6.06
C ILE A 702 31.78 12.36 7.13
N VAL A 703 30.58 11.81 7.18
CA VAL A 703 30.14 10.81 8.15
C VAL A 703 30.15 9.43 7.51
N THR A 704 31.04 8.56 7.99
CA THR A 704 31.22 7.20 7.49
C THR A 704 30.66 6.16 8.48
N HIS A 705 30.69 4.89 8.08
CA HIS A 705 30.50 3.73 8.96
C HIS A 705 31.28 2.53 8.45
N ASP A 706 31.64 1.63 9.36
CA ASP A 706 32.51 0.46 9.11
C ASP A 706 31.82 -0.71 8.37
N ARG A 707 30.51 -0.63 8.08
CA ARG A 707 29.87 -1.58 7.14
C ARG A 707 30.20 -1.23 5.68
N PRO A 708 30.86 -2.12 4.90
CA PRO A 708 31.11 -1.87 3.48
C PRO A 708 29.81 -1.85 2.65
N ILE A 709 29.81 -1.05 1.58
CA ILE A 709 28.78 -1.08 0.54
C ILE A 709 29.37 -1.88 -0.62
N VAL A 710 28.77 -3.05 -0.91
CA VAL A 710 29.28 -3.98 -1.93
C VAL A 710 28.80 -3.56 -3.30
N VAL A 711 27.52 -3.21 -3.41
CA VAL A 711 26.92 -2.76 -4.67
C VAL A 711 26.42 -1.34 -4.50
N ARG A 712 26.88 -0.47 -5.40
CA ARG A 712 26.46 0.92 -5.47
C ARG A 712 25.05 0.99 -6.05
N ALA A 713 24.15 1.67 -5.36
CA ALA A 713 22.77 1.84 -5.79
C ALA A 713 22.26 3.24 -5.44
N ASP A 714 22.01 4.04 -6.48
CA ASP A 714 21.30 5.32 -6.35
C ASP A 714 19.87 5.12 -5.82
N ASP A 715 19.29 6.18 -5.28
CA ASP A 715 17.85 6.19 -4.95
C ASP A 715 16.99 6.10 -6.21
N SER A 716 15.99 5.23 -6.24
CA SER A 716 15.03 5.24 -7.35
C SER A 716 14.26 6.56 -7.40
N VAL A 717 13.97 7.05 -8.59
CA VAL A 717 13.17 8.27 -8.82
C VAL A 717 11.95 7.90 -9.63
N MET A 718 10.78 8.25 -9.11
CA MET A 718 9.48 7.91 -9.68
C MET A 718 8.54 9.11 -9.65
N THR A 719 7.46 8.99 -10.39
CA THR A 719 6.32 9.91 -10.35
C THR A 719 5.05 9.09 -10.54
N VAL A 720 3.88 9.73 -10.45
CA VAL A 720 2.62 9.16 -10.91
C VAL A 720 2.32 9.72 -12.29
N VAL A 721 2.07 8.84 -13.26
CA VAL A 721 1.60 9.18 -14.62
C VAL A 721 0.37 8.34 -14.89
N ASP A 722 -0.72 9.00 -15.27
CA ASP A 722 -1.94 8.29 -15.67
C ASP A 722 -2.44 7.35 -14.56
N GLY A 723 -2.52 7.92 -13.34
CA GLY A 723 -3.01 7.23 -12.13
C GLY A 723 -2.10 6.11 -11.57
N ALA A 724 -0.97 5.80 -12.21
CA ALA A 724 -0.10 4.70 -11.80
C ALA A 724 1.38 5.11 -11.66
N PRO A 725 2.17 4.39 -10.84
CA PRO A 725 3.60 4.64 -10.71
C PRO A 725 4.34 4.55 -12.05
N ALA A 726 5.30 5.45 -12.26
CA ALA A 726 6.17 5.48 -13.44
C ALA A 726 7.60 5.81 -13.02
N PHE A 727 8.57 5.12 -13.61
CA PHE A 727 9.99 5.34 -13.32
C PHE A 727 10.56 6.48 -14.16
N LEU A 728 11.38 7.29 -13.50
CA LEU A 728 12.36 8.17 -14.14
C LEU A 728 13.77 7.58 -14.02
N ARG A 729 14.01 6.89 -12.89
CA ARG A 729 15.24 6.16 -12.59
C ARG A 729 14.93 4.93 -11.74
N ARG A 730 15.30 3.74 -12.19
CA ARG A 730 15.18 2.49 -11.43
C ARG A 730 16.52 2.09 -10.82
N ALA A 731 16.58 1.94 -9.50
CA ALA A 731 17.78 1.57 -8.75
C ALA A 731 17.43 0.94 -7.39
N ARG A 732 17.82 1.56 -6.25
CA ARG A 732 17.57 1.04 -4.90
C ARG A 732 16.07 0.78 -4.66
N GLY A 733 15.77 -0.32 -3.99
CA GLY A 733 14.39 -0.72 -3.64
C GLY A 733 13.68 -1.53 -4.71
N PHE A 734 14.26 -1.65 -5.92
CA PHE A 734 13.69 -2.43 -7.02
C PHE A 734 14.69 -3.40 -7.64
N VAL A 735 15.98 -3.06 -7.68
CA VAL A 735 17.02 -3.99 -8.16
C VAL A 735 17.36 -4.98 -7.04
N PRO A 736 17.52 -6.29 -7.34
CA PRO A 736 17.63 -6.90 -8.67
C PRO A 736 16.36 -7.65 -9.12
N ASP A 737 15.15 -7.16 -8.82
CA ASP A 737 13.93 -7.83 -9.30
C ASP A 737 13.97 -7.95 -10.84
N PRO A 738 13.69 -9.13 -11.42
CA PRO A 738 13.69 -9.30 -12.87
C PRO A 738 12.36 -8.85 -13.49
N VAL A 739 12.41 -8.60 -14.80
CA VAL A 739 11.22 -8.59 -15.67
C VAL A 739 11.02 -9.98 -16.25
N ASP A 740 9.82 -10.52 -16.18
CA ASP A 740 9.47 -11.79 -16.82
C ASP A 740 9.22 -11.57 -18.32
N LEU A 741 9.97 -12.29 -19.16
CA LEU A 741 9.85 -12.28 -20.63
C LEU A 741 8.79 -13.28 -21.14
N GLY A 742 8.20 -14.09 -20.27
CA GLY A 742 7.13 -15.03 -20.60
C GLY A 742 7.60 -16.42 -21.04
N THR A 743 8.80 -16.53 -21.62
CA THR A 743 9.35 -17.79 -22.17
C THR A 743 10.84 -17.98 -21.84
N ASP A 744 11.26 -19.22 -21.57
CA ASP A 744 12.67 -19.58 -21.36
C ASP A 744 13.50 -19.53 -22.66
N GLY A 745 14.82 -19.53 -22.52
CA GLY A 745 15.80 -19.70 -23.63
C GLY A 745 17.17 -19.06 -23.32
N PRO A 746 17.97 -18.67 -24.33
CA PRO A 746 19.40 -18.39 -24.13
C PRO A 746 19.69 -17.19 -23.21
N CYS A 747 20.87 -17.26 -22.58
CA CYS A 747 21.40 -16.18 -21.74
C CYS A 747 21.95 -15.05 -22.63
N VAL A 748 21.39 -13.85 -22.50
CA VAL A 748 21.71 -12.66 -23.29
C VAL A 748 22.28 -11.58 -22.37
N LEU A 749 23.36 -10.93 -22.80
CA LEU A 749 23.89 -9.70 -22.18
C LEU A 749 23.57 -8.49 -23.07
N ALA A 750 22.61 -7.66 -22.67
CA ALA A 750 22.33 -6.39 -23.32
C ALA A 750 23.05 -5.23 -22.61
N VAL A 751 23.82 -4.45 -23.37
CA VAL A 751 24.76 -3.44 -22.84
C VAL A 751 24.18 -2.04 -22.74
N GLY A 752 22.95 -1.82 -23.22
CA GLY A 752 22.23 -0.56 -23.10
C GLY A 752 22.78 0.57 -23.97
N ALA A 753 22.41 1.79 -23.60
CA ALA A 753 22.78 3.04 -24.27
C ALA A 753 24.05 3.66 -23.69
N HIS A 754 24.38 4.89 -24.12
CA HIS A 754 25.43 5.72 -23.53
C HIS A 754 24.94 6.59 -22.38
N LEU A 755 23.75 7.18 -22.52
CA LEU A 755 23.12 8.02 -21.50
C LEU A 755 22.26 7.17 -20.56
N LYS A 756 22.18 7.57 -19.30
CA LYS A 756 21.35 6.96 -18.24
C LYS A 756 21.43 5.42 -18.20
N THR A 757 22.60 4.88 -18.51
CA THR A 757 22.74 3.49 -18.96
C THR A 757 22.37 2.49 -17.88
N THR A 758 21.88 1.33 -18.35
CA THR A 758 21.64 0.11 -17.58
C THR A 758 22.10 -1.07 -18.42
N VAL A 759 22.39 -2.20 -17.76
CA VAL A 759 22.67 -3.48 -18.44
C VAL A 759 21.57 -4.48 -18.11
N THR A 760 21.34 -5.44 -18.99
CA THR A 760 20.37 -6.52 -18.75
C THR A 760 21.00 -7.87 -19.02
N VAL A 761 20.84 -8.79 -18.07
CA VAL A 761 21.27 -10.18 -18.19
C VAL A 761 20.04 -11.08 -18.09
N THR A 762 19.84 -12.00 -19.04
CA THR A 762 18.73 -12.96 -18.97
C THR A 762 19.14 -14.28 -18.34
N ARG A 763 18.20 -14.95 -17.67
CA ARG A 763 18.34 -16.31 -17.13
C ARG A 763 17.00 -17.03 -17.24
N GLY A 764 16.91 -18.02 -18.14
CA GLY A 764 15.62 -18.62 -18.49
C GLY A 764 14.66 -17.53 -19.03
N ARG A 765 13.47 -17.43 -18.44
CA ARG A 765 12.46 -16.41 -18.73
C ARG A 765 12.68 -15.05 -18.07
N GLU A 766 13.67 -14.91 -17.20
CA GLU A 766 13.88 -13.70 -16.39
C GLU A 766 14.89 -12.75 -17.05
N ALA A 767 14.60 -11.44 -17.05
CA ALA A 767 15.52 -10.38 -17.47
C ALA A 767 15.90 -9.48 -16.28
N PHE A 768 17.16 -9.58 -15.83
CA PHE A 768 17.70 -8.82 -14.71
C PHE A 768 18.32 -7.52 -15.19
N VAL A 769 17.54 -6.43 -15.09
CA VAL A 769 18.02 -5.08 -15.40
C VAL A 769 18.78 -4.52 -14.19
N SER A 770 19.99 -4.01 -14.42
CA SER A 770 20.84 -3.40 -13.39
C SER A 770 20.21 -2.16 -12.76
N GLN A 771 20.82 -1.69 -11.68
CA GLN A 771 20.64 -0.32 -11.22
C GLN A 771 21.10 0.68 -12.28
N HIS A 772 20.57 1.90 -12.20
CA HIS A 772 21.06 3.03 -12.96
C HIS A 772 22.57 3.22 -12.75
N ILE A 773 23.32 3.23 -13.86
CA ILE A 773 24.77 3.41 -13.85
C ILE A 773 25.14 4.89 -14.06
N GLY A 774 24.35 5.61 -14.87
CA GLY A 774 24.60 7.01 -15.24
C GLY A 774 25.07 7.16 -16.68
N ASP A 775 25.68 8.29 -17.00
CA ASP A 775 26.18 8.60 -18.35
C ASP A 775 27.63 8.12 -18.49
N LEU A 776 27.94 7.41 -19.58
CA LEU A 776 29.26 6.80 -19.83
C LEU A 776 30.34 7.81 -20.31
N ASP A 777 30.32 9.02 -19.75
CA ASP A 777 31.18 10.14 -20.15
C ASP A 777 32.55 10.16 -19.42
N THR A 778 32.65 9.50 -18.26
CA THR A 778 33.85 9.51 -17.42
C THR A 778 34.46 8.12 -17.25
N ALA A 779 35.75 8.07 -16.90
CA ALA A 779 36.45 6.81 -16.62
C ALA A 779 35.84 6.10 -15.40
N GLU A 780 35.36 6.87 -14.41
CA GLU A 780 34.69 6.39 -13.22
C GLU A 780 33.38 5.68 -13.56
N THR A 781 32.54 6.25 -14.43
CA THR A 781 31.30 5.60 -14.86
C THR A 781 31.57 4.35 -15.70
N VAL A 782 32.57 4.38 -16.59
CA VAL A 782 32.95 3.19 -17.38
C VAL A 782 33.47 2.06 -16.49
N ARG A 783 34.22 2.38 -15.43
CA ARG A 783 34.67 1.38 -14.44
C ARG A 783 33.48 0.81 -13.67
N PHE A 784 32.58 1.66 -13.16
CA PHE A 784 31.38 1.23 -12.47
C PHE A 784 30.48 0.35 -13.37
N TYR A 785 30.38 0.68 -14.65
CA TYR A 785 29.69 -0.12 -15.65
C TYR A 785 30.26 -1.55 -15.74
N ARG A 786 31.59 -1.69 -15.87
CA ARG A 786 32.26 -3.01 -15.94
C ARG A 786 32.10 -3.81 -14.63
N GLU A 787 32.21 -3.14 -13.48
CA GLU A 787 31.96 -3.73 -12.17
C GLU A 787 30.53 -4.27 -12.06
N THR A 788 29.54 -3.53 -12.59
CA THR A 788 28.13 -3.92 -12.59
C THR A 788 27.88 -5.16 -13.45
N VAL A 789 28.43 -5.22 -14.67
CA VAL A 789 28.33 -6.41 -15.53
C VAL A 789 28.96 -7.63 -14.84
N ALA A 790 30.18 -7.49 -14.33
CA ALA A 790 30.87 -8.59 -13.65
C ALA A 790 30.10 -9.09 -12.42
N HIS A 791 29.55 -8.17 -11.62
CA HIS A 791 28.75 -8.51 -10.45
C HIS A 791 27.46 -9.24 -10.81
N LEU A 792 26.70 -8.76 -11.80
CA LEU A 792 25.46 -9.41 -12.22
C LEU A 792 25.68 -10.83 -12.76
N LEU A 793 26.69 -11.03 -13.60
CA LEU A 793 27.03 -12.37 -14.12
C LEU A 793 27.41 -13.32 -12.98
N ALA A 794 28.20 -12.86 -12.01
CA ALA A 794 28.63 -13.65 -10.87
C ALA A 794 27.49 -13.98 -9.89
N VAL A 795 26.61 -13.01 -9.62
CA VAL A 795 25.46 -13.20 -8.70
C VAL A 795 24.38 -14.08 -9.31
N LEU A 796 24.17 -14.02 -10.62
CA LEU A 796 23.16 -14.84 -11.29
C LEU A 796 23.67 -16.25 -11.64
N ASP A 797 24.99 -16.46 -11.54
CA ASP A 797 25.71 -17.67 -11.95
C ASP A 797 25.42 -18.07 -13.40
N VAL A 798 25.53 -17.11 -14.32
CA VAL A 798 25.22 -17.29 -15.75
C VAL A 798 26.38 -16.90 -16.65
N ARG A 799 26.40 -17.49 -17.85
CA ARG A 799 27.33 -17.18 -18.93
C ARG A 799 26.56 -16.77 -20.17
N PRO A 800 26.68 -15.51 -20.66
CA PRO A 800 25.97 -15.07 -21.84
C PRO A 800 26.44 -15.81 -23.09
N GLU A 801 25.49 -16.20 -23.92
CA GLU A 801 25.71 -16.84 -25.23
C GLU A 801 25.81 -15.80 -26.34
N THR A 802 25.28 -14.60 -26.11
CA THR A 802 25.25 -13.49 -27.07
C THR A 802 25.25 -12.16 -26.32
N VAL A 803 25.87 -11.14 -26.93
CA VAL A 803 25.88 -9.76 -26.46
C VAL A 803 25.11 -8.86 -27.44
N VAL A 804 24.32 -7.94 -26.91
CA VAL A 804 23.46 -7.04 -27.70
C VAL A 804 23.80 -5.60 -27.37
N CYS A 805 24.04 -4.77 -28.38
CA CYS A 805 24.31 -3.34 -28.23
C CYS A 805 23.44 -2.47 -29.14
N ASP A 806 23.51 -1.17 -28.92
CA ASP A 806 22.90 -0.16 -29.79
C ASP A 806 23.58 -0.14 -31.18
N LEU A 807 22.85 0.30 -32.21
CA LEU A 807 23.43 0.55 -33.54
C LEU A 807 24.55 1.60 -33.51
N HIS A 808 24.60 2.48 -32.52
CA HIS A 808 25.59 3.55 -32.45
C HIS A 808 27.02 2.97 -32.29
N PRO A 809 27.92 3.21 -33.26
CA PRO A 809 29.26 2.59 -33.24
C PRO A 809 30.17 3.16 -32.15
N ASP A 810 30.03 4.45 -31.81
CA ASP A 810 30.94 5.12 -30.86
C ASP A 810 30.54 5.03 -29.39
N TYR A 811 29.41 4.41 -29.04
CA TYR A 811 29.02 4.29 -27.64
C TYR A 811 30.04 3.46 -26.86
N ARG A 812 30.31 3.86 -25.62
CA ARG A 812 31.19 3.09 -24.72
C ARG A 812 30.63 1.70 -24.44
N SER A 813 29.30 1.56 -24.37
CA SER A 813 28.61 0.28 -24.25
C SER A 813 28.84 -0.60 -25.49
N THR A 814 28.74 -0.03 -26.70
CA THR A 814 29.03 -0.74 -27.96
C THR A 814 30.46 -1.25 -28.02
N ARG A 815 31.44 -0.41 -27.68
CA ARG A 815 32.86 -0.84 -27.63
C ARG A 815 33.08 -1.94 -26.58
N PHE A 816 32.43 -1.84 -25.43
CA PHE A 816 32.46 -2.92 -24.44
C PHE A 816 31.90 -4.23 -25.01
N ALA A 817 30.78 -4.19 -25.76
CA ALA A 817 30.20 -5.37 -26.38
C ALA A 817 31.16 -6.03 -27.38
N GLU A 818 31.83 -5.22 -28.21
CA GLU A 818 32.86 -5.69 -29.17
C GLU A 818 34.06 -6.35 -28.47
N GLU A 819 34.46 -5.84 -27.31
CA GLU A 819 35.57 -6.39 -26.51
C GLU A 819 35.24 -7.75 -25.85
N THR A 820 33.96 -8.14 -25.75
CA THR A 820 33.57 -9.39 -25.06
C THR A 820 33.97 -10.66 -25.81
N GLY A 821 34.12 -10.58 -27.14
CA GLY A 821 34.34 -11.74 -28.02
C GLY A 821 33.13 -12.67 -28.19
N LEU A 822 31.96 -12.32 -27.64
CA LEU A 822 30.71 -13.05 -27.84
C LEU A 822 30.09 -12.70 -29.21
N PRO A 823 29.19 -13.55 -29.74
CA PRO A 823 28.33 -13.18 -30.86
C PRO A 823 27.65 -11.83 -30.57
N LEU A 824 27.84 -10.86 -31.47
CA LEU A 824 27.38 -9.48 -31.29
C LEU A 824 26.17 -9.19 -32.16
N LEU A 825 25.06 -8.81 -31.52
CA LEU A 825 23.87 -8.29 -32.19
C LEU A 825 23.77 -6.79 -31.99
N ARG A 826 23.46 -6.06 -33.06
CA ARG A 826 23.19 -4.62 -33.00
C ARG A 826 21.70 -4.40 -33.19
N VAL A 827 21.10 -3.59 -32.32
CA VAL A 827 19.67 -3.31 -32.29
C VAL A 827 19.42 -1.82 -32.44
N GLN A 828 18.38 -1.47 -33.20
CA GLN A 828 17.98 -0.09 -33.41
C GLN A 828 17.41 0.50 -32.11
N HIS A 829 17.90 1.70 -31.76
CA HIS A 829 17.62 2.38 -30.49
C HIS A 829 16.12 2.55 -30.19
N HIS A 830 15.37 3.12 -31.12
CA HIS A 830 13.94 3.39 -30.98
C HIS A 830 13.09 2.11 -30.96
N ALA A 831 13.46 1.09 -31.72
CA ALA A 831 12.85 -0.24 -31.70
C ALA A 831 13.08 -0.90 -30.33
N ALA A 832 14.26 -0.73 -29.74
CA ALA A 832 14.52 -1.19 -28.37
C ALA A 832 13.65 -0.47 -27.33
N HIS A 833 13.37 0.84 -27.46
CA HIS A 833 12.40 1.50 -26.57
C HIS A 833 11.01 0.86 -26.66
N ILE A 834 10.52 0.57 -27.87
CA ILE A 834 9.22 -0.06 -28.08
C ILE A 834 9.23 -1.52 -27.56
N ALA A 835 10.31 -2.26 -27.81
CA ALA A 835 10.47 -3.63 -27.36
C ALA A 835 10.55 -3.74 -25.83
N ALA A 836 11.15 -2.77 -25.15
CA ALA A 836 11.17 -2.73 -23.69
C ALA A 836 9.74 -2.66 -23.11
N ILE A 837 8.88 -1.82 -23.70
CA ILE A 837 7.46 -1.70 -23.32
C ILE A 837 6.70 -2.98 -23.68
N ALA A 838 6.91 -3.53 -24.88
CA ALA A 838 6.30 -4.79 -25.27
C ALA A 838 6.62 -5.92 -24.27
N ALA A 839 7.88 -6.04 -23.87
CA ALA A 839 8.36 -7.05 -22.93
C ALA A 839 7.72 -6.92 -21.53
N GLU A 840 7.68 -5.72 -20.94
CA GLU A 840 7.12 -5.57 -19.59
C GLU A 840 5.60 -5.79 -19.52
N HIS A 841 4.89 -5.56 -20.64
CA HIS A 841 3.44 -5.80 -20.82
C HIS A 841 3.11 -7.20 -21.34
N GLY A 842 4.11 -8.04 -21.68
CA GLY A 842 3.90 -9.39 -22.18
C GLY A 842 3.30 -9.46 -23.60
N VAL A 843 3.56 -8.46 -24.45
CA VAL A 843 3.10 -8.42 -25.84
C VAL A 843 4.09 -9.18 -26.73
N MET A 844 3.65 -10.31 -27.29
CA MET A 844 4.49 -11.20 -28.10
C MET A 844 4.32 -11.04 -29.63
N GLY A 845 3.29 -10.32 -30.08
CA GLY A 845 2.98 -10.15 -31.51
C GLY A 845 3.30 -8.75 -32.05
N PRO A 846 2.92 -8.46 -33.32
CA PRO A 846 3.14 -7.16 -33.93
C PRO A 846 2.53 -6.02 -33.10
N LEU A 847 3.30 -4.95 -32.93
CA LEU A 847 2.93 -3.81 -32.11
C LEU A 847 3.28 -2.50 -32.83
N LEU A 848 2.30 -1.60 -32.92
CA LEU A 848 2.56 -0.22 -33.30
C LEU A 848 3.20 0.53 -32.13
N GLY A 849 4.24 1.30 -32.39
CA GLY A 849 4.94 2.07 -31.37
C GLY A 849 5.38 3.44 -31.86
N VAL A 850 5.37 4.40 -30.94
CA VAL A 850 5.98 5.72 -31.15
C VAL A 850 7.12 5.91 -30.16
N ALA A 851 8.31 6.17 -30.69
CA ALA A 851 9.50 6.48 -29.92
C ALA A 851 9.79 7.98 -30.03
N LEU A 852 9.59 8.70 -28.92
CA LEU A 852 9.74 10.14 -28.79
C LEU A 852 10.91 10.44 -27.86
N ASP A 853 12.06 10.79 -28.43
CA ASP A 853 13.33 10.90 -27.72
C ASP A 853 14.17 12.12 -28.15
N GLY A 854 15.28 12.36 -27.45
CA GLY A 854 16.26 13.39 -27.76
C GLY A 854 17.20 13.04 -28.91
N HIS A 855 17.74 11.82 -28.94
CA HIS A 855 18.64 11.37 -30.00
C HIS A 855 18.85 9.85 -29.95
N GLY A 856 18.60 9.18 -31.07
CA GLY A 856 19.16 7.87 -31.35
C GLY A 856 19.67 7.80 -32.78
N ILE A 857 20.70 7.00 -33.03
CA ILE A 857 21.19 6.81 -34.39
C ILE A 857 20.11 6.11 -35.22
N GLY A 858 19.81 6.69 -36.37
CA GLY A 858 18.86 6.12 -37.31
C GLY A 858 19.45 4.98 -38.13
N GLU A 859 18.66 4.52 -39.10
CA GLU A 859 19.13 3.65 -40.15
C GLU A 859 18.84 4.27 -41.53
N ILE A 860 19.86 4.34 -42.37
CA ILE A 860 19.76 4.79 -43.77
C ILE A 860 20.32 3.69 -44.66
N ALA A 861 19.47 3.14 -45.52
CA ALA A 861 19.83 2.05 -46.45
C ALA A 861 20.52 0.85 -45.77
N GLY A 862 19.98 0.41 -44.61
CA GLY A 862 20.50 -0.74 -43.86
C GLY A 862 21.79 -0.47 -43.07
N LYS A 863 22.20 0.79 -42.90
CA LYS A 863 23.39 1.19 -42.15
C LYS A 863 23.06 2.27 -41.13
N ALA A 864 23.76 2.28 -40.00
CA ALA A 864 23.62 3.31 -38.99
C ALA A 864 23.85 4.72 -39.59
N GLY A 865 22.90 5.62 -39.39
CA GLY A 865 22.95 6.98 -39.92
C GLY A 865 21.69 7.80 -39.70
N GLY A 866 21.84 9.13 -39.64
CA GLY A 866 20.74 10.05 -39.35
C GLY A 866 20.48 10.24 -37.85
N ASN A 867 19.85 11.36 -37.49
CA ASN A 867 19.59 11.76 -36.10
C ASN A 867 18.09 11.63 -35.79
N TRP A 868 17.67 10.49 -35.26
CA TRP A 868 16.26 10.19 -35.00
C TRP A 868 15.84 10.58 -33.58
N GLY A 869 14.53 10.60 -33.32
CA GLY A 869 13.94 10.87 -32.01
C GLY A 869 12.46 11.21 -32.03
N GLY A 870 11.77 10.97 -33.14
CA GLY A 870 10.34 11.26 -33.29
C GLY A 870 9.75 10.31 -34.31
N GLU A 871 9.74 9.03 -33.97
CA GLU A 871 9.56 7.93 -34.93
C GLU A 871 8.29 7.13 -34.65
N LEU A 872 7.53 6.86 -35.70
CA LEU A 872 6.41 5.91 -35.67
C LEU A 872 6.84 4.65 -36.40
N MET A 873 6.71 3.50 -35.74
CA MET A 873 7.18 2.23 -36.26
C MET A 873 6.28 1.07 -35.89
N ARG A 874 6.41 -0.01 -36.65
CA ARG A 874 5.85 -1.33 -36.33
C ARG A 874 6.99 -2.23 -35.87
N LEU A 875 6.82 -2.88 -34.72
CA LEU A 875 7.72 -3.88 -34.18
C LEU A 875 7.06 -5.26 -34.28
N ASP A 876 7.81 -6.29 -34.65
CA ASP A 876 7.38 -7.70 -34.67
C ASP A 876 8.59 -8.60 -34.35
N GLY A 877 8.72 -8.98 -33.07
CA GLY A 877 9.91 -9.66 -32.56
C GLY A 877 11.18 -8.83 -32.74
N PHE A 878 12.19 -9.40 -33.43
CA PHE A 878 13.42 -8.68 -33.80
C PHE A 878 13.24 -7.74 -34.99
N SER A 879 12.19 -7.94 -35.80
CA SER A 879 11.95 -7.15 -37.00
C SER A 879 11.22 -5.85 -36.68
N TRP A 880 11.55 -4.78 -37.40
CA TRP A 880 10.88 -3.50 -37.25
C TRP A 880 10.79 -2.76 -38.58
N GLN A 881 9.81 -1.86 -38.70
CA GLN A 881 9.59 -1.03 -39.87
C GLN A 881 9.26 0.40 -39.46
N ARG A 882 10.01 1.39 -39.97
CA ARG A 882 9.67 2.82 -39.82
C ARG A 882 8.47 3.15 -40.71
N LEU A 883 7.37 3.57 -40.11
CA LEU A 883 6.12 3.94 -40.80
C LEU A 883 5.99 5.44 -41.04
N GLY A 884 6.66 6.24 -40.22
CA GLY A 884 6.65 7.70 -40.33
C GLY A 884 7.64 8.35 -39.38
N HIS A 885 7.77 9.68 -39.48
CA HIS A 885 8.57 10.48 -38.55
C HIS A 885 8.08 11.93 -38.43
N LEU A 886 8.58 12.66 -37.43
CA LEU A 886 8.44 14.13 -37.40
C LEU A 886 9.16 14.77 -38.59
N ALA A 887 8.65 15.91 -39.08
CA ALA A 887 9.30 16.65 -40.16
C ALA A 887 10.76 16.99 -39.78
N PRO A 888 11.73 16.78 -40.70
CA PRO A 888 13.13 17.05 -40.40
C PRO A 888 13.40 18.53 -40.12
N LEU A 889 14.12 18.82 -39.04
CA LEU A 889 14.66 20.14 -38.72
C LEU A 889 16.18 20.13 -38.87
N ALA A 890 16.76 21.26 -39.27
CA ALA A 890 18.20 21.45 -39.26
C ALA A 890 18.76 21.34 -37.82
N LEU A 891 19.95 20.76 -37.67
CA LEU A 891 20.65 20.57 -36.40
C LEU A 891 21.98 21.37 -36.39
N PRO A 892 21.92 22.71 -36.33
CA PRO A 892 23.09 23.55 -36.52
C PRO A 892 24.06 23.47 -35.33
N GLY A 893 25.16 22.72 -35.52
CA GLY A 893 26.21 22.55 -34.51
C GLY A 893 26.22 21.19 -33.80
N GLY A 894 25.45 20.21 -34.27
CA GLY A 894 25.45 18.84 -33.73
C GLY A 894 25.12 18.82 -32.24
N ASP A 895 25.96 18.18 -31.43
CA ASP A 895 25.80 18.04 -29.98
C ASP A 895 25.63 19.38 -29.25
N ARG A 896 26.19 20.47 -29.78
CA ARG A 896 25.99 21.81 -29.18
C ARG A 896 24.52 22.24 -29.20
N ALA A 897 23.74 21.81 -30.20
CA ALA A 897 22.33 22.16 -30.29
C ALA A 897 21.50 21.61 -29.10
N ALA A 898 21.91 20.48 -28.51
CA ALA A 898 21.29 19.95 -27.29
C ALA A 898 21.59 20.79 -26.04
N ARG A 899 22.70 21.55 -26.03
CA ARG A 899 23.08 22.46 -24.91
C ARG A 899 22.68 23.90 -25.15
N GLU A 900 22.45 24.29 -26.39
CA GLU A 900 22.20 25.66 -26.82
C GLU A 900 20.87 25.76 -27.58
N PRO A 901 19.69 25.73 -26.90
CA PRO A 901 18.37 25.81 -27.52
C PRO A 901 18.16 26.91 -28.56
N TRP A 902 18.87 28.05 -28.43
CA TRP A 902 18.81 29.12 -29.42
C TRP A 902 19.20 28.66 -30.84
N ARG A 903 20.05 27.63 -30.96
CA ARG A 903 20.41 26.98 -32.24
C ARG A 903 19.22 26.29 -32.87
N MET A 904 18.42 25.58 -32.06
CA MET A 904 17.21 24.92 -32.54
C MET A 904 16.10 25.94 -32.85
N ALA A 905 16.07 27.09 -32.16
CA ALA A 905 15.22 28.21 -32.54
C ALA A 905 15.58 28.76 -33.94
N LEU A 906 16.87 28.85 -34.30
CA LEU A 906 17.26 29.20 -35.67
C LEU A 906 16.79 28.17 -36.70
N ALA A 907 16.85 26.87 -36.36
CA ALA A 907 16.32 25.82 -37.22
C ALA A 907 14.81 25.95 -37.42
N ALA A 908 14.06 26.28 -36.36
CA ALA A 908 12.63 26.54 -36.46
C ALA A 908 12.30 27.79 -37.29
N LEU A 909 13.06 28.88 -37.14
CA LEU A 909 12.92 30.08 -37.98
C LEU A 909 13.22 29.79 -39.45
N ALA A 910 14.21 28.94 -39.73
CA ALA A 910 14.50 28.51 -41.09
C ALA A 910 13.36 27.68 -41.71
N ALA A 911 12.75 26.78 -40.93
CA ALA A 911 11.63 25.95 -41.37
C ALA A 911 10.35 26.74 -41.73
N VAL A 912 10.26 27.99 -41.28
CA VAL A 912 9.11 28.89 -41.50
C VAL A 912 9.50 30.17 -42.25
N ASP A 913 10.64 30.16 -42.96
CA ASP A 913 11.13 31.25 -43.81
C ASP A 913 11.32 32.61 -43.10
N ARG A 914 11.71 32.60 -41.81
CA ARG A 914 11.89 33.79 -40.95
C ARG A 914 13.31 33.94 -40.37
N LEU A 915 14.29 33.42 -41.09
CA LEU A 915 15.67 33.35 -40.60
C LEU A 915 16.37 34.72 -40.53
N ASP A 916 15.83 35.72 -41.24
CA ASP A 916 16.24 37.13 -41.17
C ASP A 916 16.04 37.75 -39.77
N GLU A 917 15.14 37.21 -38.95
CA GLU A 917 14.92 37.63 -37.57
C GLU A 917 16.03 37.20 -36.59
N ALA A 918 16.92 36.28 -36.99
CA ALA A 918 17.90 35.66 -36.12
C ALA A 918 18.75 36.66 -35.31
N ALA A 919 19.22 37.72 -35.96
CA ALA A 919 20.07 38.73 -35.32
C ALA A 919 19.30 39.60 -34.31
N ALA A 920 18.01 39.85 -34.56
CA ALA A 920 17.16 40.64 -33.68
C ALA A 920 16.73 39.84 -32.44
N ARG A 921 16.50 38.53 -32.58
CA ARG A 921 16.08 37.65 -31.48
C ARG A 921 17.21 37.24 -30.54
N PHE A 922 18.43 37.10 -31.06
CA PHE A 922 19.60 36.69 -30.28
C PHE A 922 20.74 37.73 -30.33
N PRO A 923 20.49 38.99 -29.93
CA PRO A 923 21.47 40.07 -30.08
C PRO A 923 22.70 39.89 -29.18
N SER A 924 22.56 39.14 -28.08
CA SER A 924 23.66 38.81 -27.17
C SER A 924 24.55 37.66 -27.66
N ILE A 925 24.16 36.96 -28.74
CA ILE A 925 24.87 35.79 -29.26
C ILE A 925 25.58 36.20 -30.56
N SER A 926 26.86 36.55 -30.45
CA SER A 926 27.67 37.10 -31.55
C SER A 926 27.70 36.24 -32.82
N ILE A 927 27.61 34.91 -32.67
CA ILE A 927 27.65 33.97 -33.79
C ILE A 927 26.28 33.70 -34.44
N ALA A 928 25.16 34.21 -33.88
CA ALA A 928 23.82 33.85 -34.32
C ALA A 928 23.58 34.18 -35.80
N LYS A 929 23.96 35.38 -36.25
CA LYS A 929 23.83 35.80 -37.66
C LYS A 929 24.66 34.93 -38.61
N ALA A 930 25.89 34.62 -38.22
CA ALA A 930 26.79 33.80 -39.04
C ALA A 930 26.31 32.35 -39.12
N LEU A 931 25.78 31.80 -38.03
CA LEU A 931 25.21 30.46 -38.01
C LEU A 931 23.91 30.39 -38.81
N ALA A 932 23.03 31.41 -38.70
CA ALA A 932 21.80 31.54 -39.47
C ALA A 932 22.07 31.40 -40.98
N ALA A 933 23.08 32.09 -41.50
CA ALA A 933 23.46 32.00 -42.92
C ALA A 933 23.89 30.60 -43.39
N ARG A 934 24.12 29.65 -42.47
CA ARG A 934 24.59 28.28 -42.75
C ARG A 934 23.67 27.20 -42.17
N VAL A 935 22.48 27.54 -41.70
CA VAL A 935 21.53 26.57 -41.11
C VAL A 935 21.14 25.49 -42.13
N SER A 936 21.01 25.85 -43.42
CA SER A 936 20.72 24.90 -44.50
C SER A 936 21.82 23.87 -44.76
N ASP A 937 23.06 24.16 -44.35
CA ASP A 937 24.19 23.23 -44.50
C ASP A 937 24.25 22.19 -43.37
N ALA A 938 23.45 22.37 -42.32
CA ALA A 938 23.49 21.53 -41.14
C ALA A 938 22.85 20.15 -41.43
N PRO A 939 23.31 19.08 -40.76
CA PRO A 939 22.60 17.81 -40.78
C PRO A 939 21.19 17.99 -40.21
N VAL A 940 20.27 17.11 -40.59
CA VAL A 940 18.89 17.17 -40.11
C VAL A 940 18.64 16.20 -38.96
N THR A 941 17.58 16.45 -38.19
CA THR A 941 17.06 15.58 -37.14
C THR A 941 15.54 15.50 -37.18
N THR A 942 15.00 14.36 -36.79
CA THR A 942 13.57 14.13 -36.58
C THR A 942 13.22 14.05 -35.08
N SER A 943 14.12 14.55 -34.22
CA SER A 943 14.02 14.44 -32.77
C SER A 943 12.93 15.33 -32.16
N LEU A 944 12.08 14.71 -31.33
CA LEU A 944 11.13 15.47 -30.54
C LEU A 944 11.83 16.30 -29.46
N GLY A 945 12.88 15.78 -28.83
CA GLY A 945 13.64 16.54 -27.83
C GLY A 945 14.25 17.82 -28.42
N ARG A 946 14.73 17.77 -29.67
CA ARG A 946 15.23 18.96 -30.38
C ARG A 946 14.10 19.92 -30.77
N LEU A 947 12.89 19.43 -31.02
CA LEU A 947 11.71 20.26 -31.21
C LEU A 947 11.30 20.99 -29.91
N PHE A 948 11.39 20.33 -28.76
CA PHE A 948 11.24 20.99 -27.45
C PHE A 948 12.27 22.11 -27.26
N ASP A 949 13.55 21.85 -27.59
CA ASP A 949 14.60 22.86 -27.52
C ASP A 949 14.30 24.05 -28.47
N ALA A 950 13.76 23.79 -29.66
CA ALA A 950 13.35 24.83 -30.60
C ALA A 950 12.25 25.72 -30.02
N ALA A 951 11.21 25.13 -29.45
CA ALA A 951 10.10 25.86 -28.82
C ALA A 951 10.57 26.69 -27.62
N ALA A 952 11.39 26.10 -26.74
CA ALA A 952 11.94 26.80 -25.58
C ALA A 952 12.87 27.97 -25.99
N GLY A 953 13.66 27.80 -27.05
CA GLY A 953 14.50 28.85 -27.60
C GLY A 953 13.71 29.98 -28.27
N LEU A 954 12.65 29.67 -29.03
CA LEU A 954 11.77 30.66 -29.67
C LEU A 954 11.03 31.53 -28.64
N LEU A 955 10.51 30.90 -27.58
CA LEU A 955 9.79 31.58 -26.49
C LEU A 955 10.74 32.29 -25.51
N GLY A 956 12.06 32.16 -25.70
CA GLY A 956 13.05 32.74 -24.80
C GLY A 956 12.96 32.21 -23.37
N VAL A 957 12.53 30.96 -23.19
CA VAL A 957 12.54 30.25 -21.90
C VAL A 957 13.98 29.99 -21.49
N ARG A 958 14.77 29.45 -22.41
CA ARG A 958 16.18 29.14 -22.18
C ARG A 958 16.98 29.29 -23.47
N THR A 959 18.17 29.86 -23.39
CA THR A 959 19.13 29.89 -24.51
C THR A 959 20.27 28.89 -24.31
N HIS A 960 20.66 28.59 -23.07
CA HIS A 960 21.71 27.64 -22.71
C HIS A 960 21.24 26.71 -21.59
N GLN A 961 21.48 25.40 -21.74
CA GLN A 961 21.13 24.37 -20.78
C GLN A 961 22.37 23.89 -20.02
N ASP A 962 22.24 23.74 -18.71
CA ASP A 962 23.30 23.26 -17.80
C ASP A 962 23.27 21.73 -17.66
N TYR A 963 22.13 21.12 -17.97
CA TYR A 963 21.95 19.67 -17.99
C TYR A 963 20.93 19.26 -19.05
N GLU A 964 20.98 17.99 -19.44
CA GLU A 964 20.11 17.43 -20.47
C GLU A 964 18.62 17.57 -20.13
N GLY A 965 17.84 18.12 -21.07
CA GLY A 965 16.39 18.24 -20.96
C GLY A 965 15.90 19.43 -20.12
N GLN A 966 16.78 20.28 -19.60
CA GLN A 966 16.41 21.43 -18.77
C GLN A 966 15.37 22.35 -19.44
N ALA A 967 15.59 22.74 -20.70
CA ALA A 967 14.71 23.63 -21.44
C ALA A 967 13.33 23.00 -21.64
N ALA A 968 13.28 21.68 -21.91
CA ALA A 968 12.03 20.94 -22.02
C ALA A 968 11.28 20.86 -20.67
N MET A 969 12.00 20.66 -19.56
CA MET A 969 11.42 20.63 -18.21
C MET A 969 10.91 22.01 -17.77
N GLU A 970 11.65 23.09 -18.03
CA GLU A 970 11.22 24.46 -17.74
C GLU A 970 10.01 24.84 -18.62
N LEU A 971 9.97 24.38 -19.88
CA LEU A 971 8.80 24.56 -20.74
C LEU A 971 7.57 23.78 -20.23
N GLU A 972 7.75 22.54 -19.76
CA GLU A 972 6.68 21.75 -19.12
C GLU A 972 6.15 22.46 -17.86
N ALA A 973 7.03 23.05 -17.05
CA ALA A 973 6.68 23.71 -15.80
C ALA A 973 5.78 24.95 -16.00
N LEU A 974 5.77 25.54 -17.20
CA LEU A 974 4.90 26.66 -17.55
C LEU A 974 3.46 26.23 -17.89
N VAL A 975 3.21 24.95 -18.15
CA VAL A 975 1.89 24.48 -18.61
C VAL A 975 0.94 24.31 -17.43
N GLU A 976 -0.17 25.03 -17.44
CA GLU A 976 -1.31 24.77 -16.55
C GLU A 976 -2.39 23.98 -17.28
N THR A 977 -2.77 24.40 -18.49
CA THR A 977 -3.74 23.69 -19.32
C THR A 977 -3.31 23.70 -20.78
N PRO A 978 -3.04 22.54 -21.40
CA PRO A 978 -2.68 22.47 -22.82
C PRO A 978 -3.74 23.10 -23.72
N ARG A 979 -3.31 23.87 -24.73
CA ARG A 979 -4.19 24.51 -25.72
C ARG A 979 -3.81 24.03 -27.12
N VAL A 980 -4.81 23.69 -27.92
CA VAL A 980 -4.60 23.23 -29.30
C VAL A 980 -4.69 24.43 -30.24
N LEU A 981 -3.64 24.64 -31.04
CA LEU A 981 -3.67 25.57 -32.16
C LEU A 981 -4.43 24.92 -33.32
N LYS A 982 -5.50 25.56 -33.76
CA LYS A 982 -6.24 25.13 -34.95
C LYS A 982 -5.32 25.17 -36.17
N ASP A 983 -5.33 24.11 -36.98
CA ASP A 983 -4.50 23.94 -38.17
C ASP A 983 -2.98 24.07 -37.86
N GLY A 984 -2.57 23.73 -36.62
CA GLY A 984 -1.21 23.86 -36.14
C GLY A 984 -0.21 22.80 -36.64
N PHE A 985 -0.68 21.79 -37.38
CA PHE A 985 0.16 20.74 -37.96
C PHE A 985 -0.45 20.18 -39.26
N VAL A 986 0.39 19.52 -40.06
CA VAL A 986 0.01 18.82 -41.29
C VAL A 986 0.63 17.43 -41.29
N ILE A 987 -0.11 16.42 -41.74
CA ILE A 987 0.41 15.05 -41.91
C ILE A 987 0.39 14.69 -43.39
N THR A 988 1.57 14.46 -43.98
CA THR A 988 1.71 14.10 -45.39
C THR A 988 2.60 12.87 -45.52
N ASN A 989 2.11 11.79 -46.16
CA ASN A 989 2.87 10.56 -46.40
C ASN A 989 3.57 10.00 -45.14
N GLY A 990 2.90 10.02 -43.99
CA GLY A 990 3.45 9.54 -42.72
C GLY A 990 4.39 10.52 -42.01
N VAL A 991 4.63 11.72 -42.56
CA VAL A 991 5.43 12.77 -41.93
C VAL A 991 4.53 13.75 -41.19
N LEU A 992 4.76 13.95 -39.88
CA LEU A 992 4.07 14.95 -39.05
C LEU A 992 4.86 16.26 -39.05
N ASP A 993 4.36 17.27 -39.74
CA ASP A 993 4.95 18.60 -39.85
C ASP A 993 4.24 19.59 -38.92
N VAL A 994 5.01 20.19 -38.02
CA VAL A 994 4.55 21.18 -37.02
C VAL A 994 5.06 22.59 -37.32
N SER A 995 5.53 22.85 -38.54
CA SER A 995 5.95 24.19 -38.98
C SER A 995 4.88 25.28 -38.75
N PRO A 996 3.56 25.03 -38.94
CA PRO A 996 2.54 26.02 -38.59
C PRO A 996 2.54 26.39 -37.10
N LEU A 997 2.74 25.42 -36.20
CA LEU A 997 2.91 25.66 -34.77
C LEU A 997 4.18 26.47 -34.50
N LEU A 998 5.31 26.14 -35.14
CA LEU A 998 6.57 26.89 -34.97
C LEU A 998 6.43 28.36 -35.39
N ALA A 999 5.72 28.64 -36.48
CA ALA A 999 5.42 30.00 -36.92
C ALA A 999 4.58 30.76 -35.86
N ALA A 1000 3.55 30.12 -35.32
CA ALA A 1000 2.72 30.71 -34.28
C ALA A 1000 3.52 30.97 -32.99
N LEU A 1001 4.40 30.04 -32.58
CA LEU A 1001 5.27 30.20 -31.42
C LEU A 1001 6.29 31.32 -31.59
N ALA A 1002 6.79 31.53 -32.81
CA ALA A 1002 7.68 32.66 -33.09
C ALA A 1002 6.99 34.01 -32.80
N ASP A 1003 5.68 34.12 -32.99
CA ASP A 1003 4.92 35.34 -32.70
C ASP A 1003 4.45 35.47 -31.25
N GLN A 1004 4.51 34.39 -30.46
CA GLN A 1004 4.08 34.42 -29.05
C GLN A 1004 5.09 35.16 -28.16
N GLN A 1005 4.59 36.17 -27.45
CA GLN A 1005 5.38 36.91 -26.44
C GLN A 1005 5.17 36.36 -25.02
N ASP A 1006 4.01 35.78 -24.73
CA ASP A 1006 3.75 35.15 -23.44
C ASP A 1006 4.24 33.70 -23.44
N ARG A 1007 5.26 33.44 -22.62
CA ARG A 1007 5.92 32.13 -22.53
C ARG A 1007 4.95 31.02 -22.12
N ARG A 1008 4.03 31.33 -21.20
CA ARG A 1008 3.03 30.37 -20.72
C ARG A 1008 2.07 29.98 -21.83
N THR A 1009 1.45 30.96 -22.48
CA THR A 1009 0.55 30.73 -23.62
C THR A 1009 1.25 29.94 -24.72
N GLY A 1010 2.52 30.26 -25.03
CA GLY A 1010 3.34 29.51 -25.97
C GLY A 1010 3.58 28.06 -25.55
N ALA A 1011 3.93 27.82 -24.29
CA ALA A 1011 4.14 26.47 -23.76
C ALA A 1011 2.87 25.61 -23.79
N GLU A 1012 1.72 26.19 -23.40
CA GLU A 1012 0.41 25.54 -23.46
C GLU A 1012 0.02 25.19 -24.90
N MET A 1013 0.23 26.12 -25.84
CA MET A 1013 -0.01 25.95 -27.26
C MET A 1013 0.88 24.85 -27.85
N PHE A 1014 2.17 24.83 -27.50
CA PHE A 1014 3.11 23.82 -27.96
C PHE A 1014 2.68 22.41 -27.54
N HIS A 1015 2.45 22.20 -26.24
CA HIS A 1015 2.09 20.88 -25.72
C HIS A 1015 0.74 20.41 -26.27
N GLY A 1016 -0.29 21.27 -26.25
CA GLY A 1016 -1.63 20.87 -26.70
C GLY A 1016 -1.67 20.52 -28.19
N THR A 1017 -1.02 21.32 -29.03
CA THR A 1017 -0.94 21.06 -30.48
C THR A 1017 -0.11 19.81 -30.79
N LEU A 1018 0.98 19.59 -30.06
CA LEU A 1018 1.80 18.40 -30.22
C LEU A 1018 1.05 17.12 -29.84
N ILE A 1019 0.30 17.14 -28.73
CA ILE A 1019 -0.54 16.02 -28.30
C ILE A 1019 -1.56 15.69 -29.39
N ASP A 1020 -2.27 16.68 -29.92
CA ASP A 1020 -3.28 16.43 -30.97
C ASP A 1020 -2.66 15.95 -32.29
N GLY A 1021 -1.53 16.54 -32.68
CA GLY A 1021 -0.78 16.16 -33.87
C GLY A 1021 -0.28 14.72 -33.83
N ILE A 1022 0.42 14.35 -32.75
CA ILE A 1022 0.93 12.98 -32.55
C ILE A 1022 -0.22 12.00 -32.44
N THR A 1023 -1.29 12.35 -31.72
CA THR A 1023 -2.45 11.44 -31.59
C THR A 1023 -3.14 11.20 -32.94
N THR A 1024 -3.30 12.24 -33.76
CA THR A 1024 -3.88 12.12 -35.11
C THR A 1024 -2.98 11.29 -36.01
N TRP A 1025 -1.67 11.47 -35.91
CA TRP A 1025 -0.66 10.71 -36.63
C TRP A 1025 -0.67 9.22 -36.28
N ILE A 1026 -0.70 8.89 -34.98
CA ILE A 1026 -0.84 7.52 -34.49
C ILE A 1026 -2.15 6.90 -34.96
N ALA A 1027 -3.27 7.61 -34.83
CA ALA A 1027 -4.59 7.09 -35.18
C ALA A 1027 -4.70 6.76 -36.68
N ALA A 1028 -4.08 7.58 -37.54
CA ALA A 1028 -4.03 7.30 -38.97
C ALA A 1028 -3.26 6.01 -39.28
N ALA A 1029 -2.10 5.78 -38.65
CA ALA A 1029 -1.33 4.56 -38.84
C ALA A 1029 -1.99 3.33 -38.21
N ALA A 1030 -2.55 3.44 -37.01
CA ALA A 1030 -3.27 2.36 -36.34
C ALA A 1030 -4.45 1.87 -37.18
N LYS A 1031 -5.16 2.77 -37.87
CA LYS A 1031 -6.23 2.41 -38.80
C LYS A 1031 -5.74 1.61 -40.01
N LEU A 1032 -4.56 1.94 -40.54
CA LEU A 1032 -3.96 1.23 -41.67
C LEU A 1032 -3.37 -0.13 -41.28
N ASP A 1033 -2.75 -0.19 -40.10
CA ASP A 1033 -2.13 -1.40 -39.55
C ASP A 1033 -3.14 -2.38 -38.93
N GLY A 1034 -4.32 -1.89 -38.52
CA GLY A 1034 -5.33 -2.67 -37.81
C GLY A 1034 -5.03 -2.82 -36.31
N SER A 1035 -4.00 -2.14 -35.80
CA SER A 1035 -3.61 -2.16 -34.39
C SER A 1035 -4.60 -1.44 -33.49
N ARG A 1036 -4.87 -2.03 -32.31
CA ARG A 1036 -5.63 -1.39 -31.23
C ARG A 1036 -4.75 -0.90 -30.09
N ALA A 1037 -3.61 -1.55 -29.86
CA ALA A 1037 -2.66 -1.17 -28.83
C ALA A 1037 -1.48 -0.41 -29.46
N VAL A 1038 -0.98 0.61 -28.76
CA VAL A 1038 0.15 1.43 -29.21
C VAL A 1038 1.11 1.66 -28.05
N ALA A 1039 2.37 1.27 -28.21
CA ALA A 1039 3.42 1.59 -27.25
C ALA A 1039 3.92 3.02 -27.40
N LEU A 1040 4.10 3.72 -26.28
CA LEU A 1040 4.63 5.09 -26.25
C LEU A 1040 5.93 5.10 -25.42
N GLY A 1041 7.08 5.22 -26.10
CA GLY A 1041 8.40 5.16 -25.49
C GLY A 1041 9.30 6.35 -25.85
N GLY A 1042 10.52 6.35 -25.31
CA GLY A 1042 11.53 7.40 -25.50
C GLY A 1042 11.56 8.44 -24.38
N GLY A 1043 12.68 9.16 -24.24
CA GLY A 1043 12.93 10.07 -23.13
C GLY A 1043 11.94 11.25 -23.01
N CYS A 1044 11.30 11.67 -24.10
CA CYS A 1044 10.32 12.75 -24.06
C CYS A 1044 9.02 12.35 -23.32
N LEU A 1045 8.75 11.05 -23.17
CA LEU A 1045 7.62 10.54 -22.38
C LEU A 1045 7.83 10.64 -20.86
N MET A 1046 8.97 11.19 -20.41
CA MET A 1046 9.11 11.67 -19.03
C MET A 1046 8.34 12.98 -18.77
N ASN A 1047 7.98 13.72 -19.83
CA ASN A 1047 7.10 14.87 -19.73
C ASN A 1047 5.69 14.38 -19.40
N LYS A 1048 5.20 14.70 -18.20
CA LYS A 1048 3.93 14.18 -17.68
C LYS A 1048 2.75 14.72 -18.48
N ILE A 1049 2.80 15.99 -18.89
CA ILE A 1049 1.75 16.61 -19.71
C ILE A 1049 1.61 15.88 -21.05
N LEU A 1050 2.73 15.58 -21.71
CA LEU A 1050 2.74 14.85 -22.97
C LEU A 1050 2.25 13.41 -22.78
N ALA A 1051 2.79 12.69 -21.78
CA ALA A 1051 2.46 11.28 -21.56
C ALA A 1051 0.97 11.08 -21.22
N GLU A 1052 0.43 11.87 -20.28
CA GLU A 1052 -0.99 11.78 -19.88
C GLU A 1052 -1.91 12.28 -21.02
N GLY A 1053 -1.55 13.40 -21.66
CA GLY A 1053 -2.32 13.96 -22.77
C GLY A 1053 -2.42 13.00 -23.96
N LEU A 1054 -1.33 12.33 -24.33
CA LEU A 1054 -1.35 11.31 -25.39
C LEU A 1054 -2.17 10.09 -24.98
N ALA A 1055 -2.01 9.59 -23.76
CA ALA A 1055 -2.75 8.43 -23.28
C ALA A 1055 -4.27 8.68 -23.34
N ASP A 1056 -4.73 9.84 -22.84
CA ASP A 1056 -6.15 10.20 -22.82
C ASP A 1056 -6.70 10.46 -24.23
N ALA A 1057 -5.94 11.16 -25.08
CA ALA A 1057 -6.35 11.45 -26.45
C ALA A 1057 -6.43 10.18 -27.32
N LEU A 1058 -5.55 9.19 -27.08
CA LEU A 1058 -5.59 7.89 -27.75
C LEU A 1058 -6.78 7.04 -27.30
N ARG A 1059 -7.06 6.99 -25.99
CA ARG A 1059 -8.25 6.30 -25.44
C ARG A 1059 -9.54 6.87 -26.02
N THR A 1060 -9.62 8.19 -26.15
CA THR A 1060 -10.78 8.87 -26.75
C THR A 1060 -10.99 8.46 -28.22
N ARG A 1061 -9.93 8.06 -28.93
CA ARG A 1061 -9.99 7.53 -30.29
C ARG A 1061 -10.12 5.99 -30.34
N GLY A 1062 -10.36 5.32 -29.21
CA GLY A 1062 -10.55 3.87 -29.11
C GLY A 1062 -9.27 3.04 -29.17
N LEU A 1063 -8.11 3.67 -28.97
CA LEU A 1063 -6.80 2.99 -28.91
C LEU A 1063 -6.38 2.75 -27.46
N THR A 1064 -5.57 1.72 -27.25
CA THR A 1064 -5.03 1.33 -25.94
C THR A 1064 -3.56 1.76 -25.84
N PRO A 1065 -3.24 2.85 -25.12
CA PRO A 1065 -1.86 3.26 -24.92
C PRO A 1065 -1.15 2.32 -23.95
N LEU A 1066 0.03 1.84 -24.33
CA LEU A 1066 0.95 1.09 -23.47
C LEU A 1066 2.09 2.02 -23.05
N LEU A 1067 2.09 2.42 -21.78
CA LEU A 1067 3.12 3.26 -21.14
C LEU A 1067 4.12 2.37 -20.39
N ALA A 1068 5.36 2.84 -20.26
CA ALA A 1068 6.37 2.17 -19.44
C ALA A 1068 6.02 2.21 -17.93
N ARG A 1069 6.06 1.05 -17.25
CA ARG A 1069 5.63 0.85 -15.85
C ARG A 1069 6.67 0.19 -14.97
N LYS A 1070 7.41 -0.81 -15.48
CA LYS A 1070 8.46 -1.52 -14.71
C LYS A 1070 9.82 -0.86 -14.88
N LEU A 1071 10.05 -0.20 -16.02
CA LEU A 1071 11.26 0.54 -16.35
C LEU A 1071 10.94 1.99 -16.78
N PRO A 1072 11.94 2.90 -16.77
CA PRO A 1072 11.75 4.22 -17.36
C PRO A 1072 11.49 4.14 -18.87
N PRO A 1073 10.73 5.09 -19.46
CA PRO A 1073 10.57 5.18 -20.92
C PRO A 1073 11.83 5.68 -21.64
N ASN A 1074 12.80 6.23 -20.89
CA ASN A 1074 14.10 6.72 -21.38
C ASN A 1074 15.13 5.59 -21.54
N ASP A 1075 16.38 5.95 -21.87
CA ASP A 1075 17.51 5.03 -22.09
C ASP A 1075 17.77 4.02 -20.96
N GLY A 1076 17.35 4.32 -19.73
CA GLY A 1076 17.43 3.40 -18.59
C GLY A 1076 16.49 2.18 -18.71
N GLY A 1077 15.62 2.12 -19.71
CA GLY A 1077 14.86 0.93 -20.10
C GLY A 1077 15.40 0.23 -21.36
N LEU A 1078 16.36 0.83 -22.08
CA LEU A 1078 16.77 0.38 -23.41
C LEU A 1078 17.38 -1.03 -23.42
N SER A 1079 18.17 -1.38 -22.40
CA SER A 1079 18.81 -2.69 -22.30
C SER A 1079 17.81 -3.85 -22.19
N LEU A 1080 16.62 -3.61 -21.61
CA LEU A 1080 15.55 -4.61 -21.58
C LEU A 1080 15.03 -4.88 -23.00
N GLY A 1081 14.79 -3.82 -23.78
CA GLY A 1081 14.33 -3.94 -25.16
C GLY A 1081 15.35 -4.64 -26.07
N GLN A 1082 16.63 -4.32 -25.91
CA GLN A 1082 17.73 -5.03 -26.58
C GLN A 1082 17.70 -6.53 -26.26
N ALA A 1083 17.58 -6.90 -24.98
CA ALA A 1083 17.49 -8.31 -24.56
C ALA A 1083 16.24 -9.00 -25.12
N ALA A 1084 15.07 -8.34 -25.07
CA ALA A 1084 13.82 -8.88 -25.57
C ALA A 1084 13.85 -9.11 -27.10
N MET A 1085 14.39 -8.16 -27.87
CA MET A 1085 14.54 -8.31 -29.31
C MET A 1085 15.46 -9.49 -29.64
N ALA A 1086 16.64 -9.57 -29.02
CA ALA A 1086 17.55 -10.69 -29.25
C ALA A 1086 16.91 -12.05 -28.89
N ARG A 1087 16.05 -12.08 -27.87
CA ARG A 1087 15.30 -13.28 -27.49
C ARG A 1087 14.21 -13.69 -28.48
N ALA A 1088 13.78 -12.78 -29.35
CA ALA A 1088 12.78 -13.02 -30.38
C ALA A 1088 13.39 -13.29 -31.78
N MET A 1089 14.71 -13.51 -31.86
CA MET A 1089 15.39 -13.93 -33.11
C MET A 1089 15.26 -15.43 -33.40
N GLU A 1090 14.98 -16.24 -32.37
CA GLU A 1090 14.68 -17.67 -32.47
C GLU A 1090 13.20 -17.89 -32.78
#